data_AF-A0A7K7VTR6-F1
#
_entry.id   AF-A0A7K7VTR6-F1
#
_cell.length_a   1.000
_cell.length_b   1.000
_cell.length_c   1.000
_cell.angle_alpha   90.00
_cell.angle_beta   90.00
_cell.angle_gamma   90.00
#
_symmetry.space_group_name_H-M   'P 1'
#
loop_
_entity.id
_entity.type
_entity.pdbx_description
1 polymer ?
#
loop_
_entity_poly.entity_id
_entity_poly.type
_entity_poly.pdbx_seq_one_letter_code
_entity_poly.pdbx_strand_id
1 'polypeptide(L)'
;MASILDEYEDSLYRSASVPPSRAAVGIPHSGYVNARLEKETPIFNKQRIDFTPPEKINSLVVSSNQLCMSLGKDTLLRIDLGKPDEPNQVELGRKDEAKVYKMFLDHTGSHLLIAMNTSECLYLNRSVQKVRALSRWKGHLIESVGWNKFLGTETNTGPILVGTAQGQIYEAEISVSEGSLFSTNPDQYFRLVYVLEEESGPVPVCCLEIERGIEGKFFIIATTQKRLFQFVGKVPEGTEHQGFSSIFAMHADYLPSFREFPATFGFSEIAFYTPKLRSNPRSFAWMMGNGVLYGTLDYSRPDSILSEERVWVYPSDIDITANKPISIVLTQFHFLLLLPDGVKAVCTLNGQIVFQDMFLEKFGTLTRMIKDPTVQQIWIHTEKVVFRYHVQRESRDVWKMYMNMNKFDLAKEYCKDRPECLDIVLAKEAEHCFQNKRYLDSAKCYALTQNYFEEIALKFIEAKQEEALMEFLIKKLSNLKPSEKTQTTLLTTWLTELYLNWLGILEGDSSKRNLYLDTREKFRTFLGSPKNKDCLFNNRTSIYELLASHGDTEHMVYFAVIMQDYERVVAHHCQHDEYDEALSVLSRHRDEKLFYKFSPVLIQHIPKKVVDAWISMGSRLDARNLIPALVNYSQSASTQQINEAIRYMEFCVYQLEETQQAIHNYLLSLYALCRPDSLLSYLEQAGTNPNRIHYDLKYALRLCAEHGHHRACVHIYKVMELYEEAVDLALQVDVDLAKSCADLPEDDEELRKKLWLKIARHVVQEEKDVKKAMACLSSCALLKIEDVLPFFPDFVTIDHFKEAICNSLEDYNKHIEELKREMEEATQSAKRIREDIQEMRNKYGSVEPQEKCAACDFPLLNRPFYLFLCGHMFHYDCLLQAVFPNLPAYKQAKLEDLQKKLAAAGQPSKGHHRPKDADTASLGKGQQSREQIKADIDDIVAAECVYCGELMVRSIDKPFIDPQKYEEEMQSWL
;
A
#
# COMPACT_ATOMS: atom_id res chain seq x y z
N MET A 1 41.79 51.77 7.87
CA MET A 1 42.50 51.09 6.76
C MET A 1 42.71 49.61 7.12
N ALA A 2 41.61 48.92 7.43
CA ALA A 2 41.54 47.46 7.44
C ALA A 2 41.05 47.11 6.04
N SER A 3 41.97 46.78 5.15
CA SER A 3 41.68 46.70 3.71
C SER A 3 42.65 45.70 3.10
N ILE A 4 42.11 44.77 2.33
CA ILE A 4 42.82 43.81 1.47
C ILE A 4 43.52 42.66 2.21
N LEU A 5 44.20 42.88 3.34
CA LEU A 5 44.90 41.79 4.04
C LEU A 5 43.94 40.78 4.70
N ASP A 6 42.86 41.26 5.32
CA ASP A 6 41.84 40.38 5.91
C ASP A 6 41.06 39.62 4.81
N GLU A 7 40.81 40.25 3.67
CA GLU A 7 40.25 39.58 2.48
C GLU A 7 41.23 38.56 1.86
N TYR A 8 42.54 38.81 1.97
CA TYR A 8 43.59 37.89 1.53
C TYR A 8 43.70 36.68 2.47
N GLU A 9 43.53 36.87 3.79
CA GLU A 9 43.43 35.78 4.77
C GLU A 9 42.21 34.88 4.49
N ASP A 10 41.04 35.46 4.23
CA ASP A 10 39.84 34.72 3.80
C ASP A 10 40.04 33.98 2.46
N SER A 11 40.84 34.54 1.56
CA SER A 11 41.19 33.91 0.28
C SER A 11 42.18 32.75 0.44
N LEU A 12 43.12 32.84 1.40
CA LEU A 12 44.07 31.78 1.71
C LEU A 12 43.35 30.57 2.32
N TYR A 13 42.35 30.79 3.18
CA TYR A 13 41.45 29.73 3.68
C TYR A 13 40.65 29.03 2.56
N ARG A 14 40.33 29.72 1.46
CA ARG A 14 39.70 29.09 0.28
C ARG A 14 40.71 28.31 -0.57
N SER A 15 41.96 28.77 -0.67
CA SER A 15 42.98 28.21 -1.55
C SER A 15 43.64 26.90 -1.06
N ALA A 16 43.54 26.57 0.23
CA ALA A 16 44.02 25.30 0.78
C ALA A 16 43.15 24.08 0.41
N SER A 17 42.08 24.28 -0.36
CA SER A 17 41.24 23.21 -0.92
C SER A 17 41.73 22.79 -2.31
N VAL A 18 42.81 22.00 -2.37
CA VAL A 18 43.25 21.35 -3.62
C VAL A 18 42.48 20.04 -3.81
N PRO A 19 41.68 19.86 -4.89
CA PRO A 19 41.17 18.54 -5.25
C PRO A 19 42.24 17.74 -6.02
N PRO A 20 42.42 16.42 -5.77
CA PRO A 20 43.16 15.60 -6.71
C PRO A 20 42.30 15.35 -7.95
N SER A 21 42.79 15.78 -9.12
CA SER A 21 42.20 15.45 -10.41
C SER A 21 42.34 13.96 -10.70
N ARG A 22 41.25 13.28 -11.02
CA ARG A 22 41.28 12.11 -11.91
C ARG A 22 40.04 12.09 -12.78
N ALA A 23 40.26 12.30 -14.07
CA ALA A 23 39.29 12.07 -15.13
C ALA A 23 39.08 10.55 -15.28
N ALA A 24 37.82 10.12 -15.25
CA ALA A 24 37.39 8.88 -15.87
C ALA A 24 36.20 9.24 -16.77
N VAL A 25 36.39 9.05 -18.07
CA VAL A 25 35.39 9.23 -19.12
C VAL A 25 34.38 8.09 -18.99
N GLY A 26 33.09 8.42 -18.86
CA GLY A 26 31.98 7.48 -18.88
C GLY A 26 30.78 8.09 -19.58
N ILE A 27 30.34 7.46 -20.66
CA ILE A 27 29.16 7.77 -21.47
C ILE A 27 27.88 7.48 -20.62
N PRO A 28 26.80 8.27 -20.73
CA PRO A 28 25.79 8.35 -19.67
C PRO A 28 24.62 7.41 -19.92
N HIS A 29 24.21 6.56 -18.97
CA HIS A 29 22.87 5.95 -18.94
C HIS A 29 22.24 6.09 -17.54
N SER A 30 20.90 6.19 -17.55
CA SER A 30 19.97 6.79 -16.59
C SER A 30 20.06 6.34 -15.13
N GLY A 31 20.10 7.31 -14.21
CA GLY A 31 19.81 7.06 -12.79
C GLY A 31 20.50 7.97 -11.76
N TYR A 32 20.91 9.20 -12.07
CA TYR A 32 21.56 10.06 -11.07
C TYR A 32 20.57 10.88 -10.24
N VAL A 33 20.54 10.61 -8.94
CA VAL A 33 20.33 11.68 -7.95
C VAL A 33 21.62 12.50 -7.93
N ASN A 34 21.57 13.69 -8.54
CA ASN A 34 22.61 14.71 -8.37
C ASN A 34 22.61 15.18 -6.91
N ALA A 35 23.31 14.46 -6.03
CA ALA A 35 23.58 14.94 -4.69
C ALA A 35 24.64 16.03 -4.79
N ARG A 36 24.22 17.28 -4.56
CA ARG A 36 25.13 18.39 -4.29
C ARG A 36 26.04 17.97 -3.15
N LEU A 37 27.32 17.75 -3.42
CA LEU A 37 28.37 17.70 -2.39
C LEU A 37 28.18 18.93 -1.49
N GLU A 38 27.68 18.72 -0.26
CA GLU A 38 27.62 19.78 0.74
C GLU A 38 29.02 20.40 0.83
N LYS A 39 29.11 21.74 0.75
CA LYS A 39 30.39 22.46 0.87
C LYS A 39 31.13 21.94 2.09
N GLU A 40 32.29 21.32 1.88
CA GLU A 40 33.05 20.71 2.95
C GLU A 40 33.64 21.81 3.84
N THR A 41 33.00 22.12 4.96
CA THR A 41 33.61 23.00 5.97
C THR A 41 34.71 22.23 6.71
N PRO A 42 35.85 22.88 7.05
CA PRO A 42 36.92 22.25 7.82
C PRO A 42 36.41 21.92 9.24
N ILE A 43 36.89 20.80 9.80
CA ILE A 43 36.51 20.33 11.15
C ILE A 43 36.86 21.38 12.21
N PHE A 44 38.02 22.01 12.07
CA PHE A 44 38.50 23.08 12.94
C PHE A 44 38.43 24.40 12.20
N ASN A 45 37.58 25.31 12.68
CA ASN A 45 37.49 26.65 12.13
C ASN A 45 38.09 27.66 13.09
N LYS A 46 39.10 28.40 12.64
CA LYS A 46 39.78 29.45 13.41
C LYS A 46 39.04 30.76 13.26
N GLN A 47 38.70 31.36 14.39
CA GLN A 47 38.16 32.70 14.46
C GLN A 47 39.05 33.55 15.36
N ARG A 48 39.50 34.68 14.82
CA ARG A 48 40.16 35.71 15.63
C ARG A 48 39.11 36.45 16.46
N ILE A 49 39.40 36.69 17.73
CA ILE A 49 38.56 37.58 18.53
C ILE A 49 38.98 39.01 18.24
N ASP A 50 38.00 39.88 18.00
CA ASP A 50 38.19 41.33 17.85
C ASP A 50 38.44 41.99 19.22
N PHE A 51 39.53 41.58 19.87
CA PHE A 51 40.01 42.16 21.11
C PHE A 51 41.51 42.39 20.99
N THR A 52 41.92 43.65 21.10
CA THR A 52 43.33 44.04 21.12
C THR A 52 43.71 44.40 22.55
N PRO A 53 44.41 43.51 23.26
CA PRO A 53 44.79 43.76 24.64
C PRO A 53 45.77 44.95 24.70
N PRO A 54 45.64 45.83 25.71
CA PRO A 54 46.50 47.00 25.85
C PRO A 54 47.96 46.63 26.18
N GLU A 55 48.18 45.48 26.83
CA GLU A 55 49.50 44.95 27.19
C GLU A 55 49.63 43.49 26.76
N LYS A 56 50.84 42.92 26.88
CA LYS A 56 51.07 41.51 26.57
C LYS A 56 50.28 40.59 27.49
N ILE A 57 49.67 39.56 26.92
CA ILE A 57 48.97 38.50 27.66
C ILE A 57 50.01 37.54 28.25
N ASN A 58 50.03 37.40 29.58
CA ASN A 58 50.94 36.46 30.25
C ASN A 58 50.29 35.08 30.42
N SER A 59 49.07 35.06 30.95
CA SER A 59 48.32 33.83 31.22
C SER A 59 46.84 34.07 30.94
N LEU A 60 46.20 33.09 30.32
CA LEU A 60 44.78 33.06 30.02
C LEU A 60 44.21 31.75 30.53
N VAL A 61 43.00 31.76 31.08
CA VAL A 61 42.25 30.57 31.50
C VAL A 61 40.77 30.77 31.16
N VAL A 62 40.12 29.69 30.75
CA VAL A 62 38.71 29.70 30.36
C VAL A 62 38.01 28.51 30.98
N SER A 63 36.88 28.76 31.64
CA SER A 63 36.01 27.72 32.21
C SER A 63 34.61 28.28 32.42
N SER A 64 33.57 27.48 32.16
CA SER A 64 32.17 27.87 32.37
C SER A 64 31.81 29.23 31.78
N ASN A 65 32.21 29.48 30.53
CA ASN A 65 31.96 30.73 29.82
C ASN A 65 32.59 31.98 30.47
N GLN A 66 33.51 31.81 31.41
CA GLN A 66 34.32 32.87 32.02
C GLN A 66 35.74 32.80 31.46
N LEU A 67 36.21 33.91 30.90
CA LEU A 67 37.58 34.07 30.42
C LEU A 67 38.32 35.01 31.37
N CYS A 68 39.38 34.51 32.01
CA CYS A 68 40.27 35.33 32.83
C CYS A 68 41.63 35.44 32.13
N MET A 69 42.12 36.66 31.93
CA MET A 69 43.44 36.91 31.34
C MET A 69 44.25 37.86 32.22
N SER A 70 45.54 37.61 32.36
CA SER A 70 46.48 38.52 32.99
C SER A 70 47.24 39.30 31.91
N LEU A 71 47.28 40.62 32.09
CA LEU A 71 47.90 41.57 31.20
C LEU A 71 49.07 42.26 31.91
N GLY A 72 50.24 42.23 31.28
CA GLY A 72 51.47 42.87 31.75
C GLY A 72 51.83 42.56 33.20
N LYS A 73 51.99 43.57 34.06
CA LYS A 73 52.46 43.36 35.45
C LYS A 73 51.33 43.19 36.45
N ASP A 74 50.36 44.09 36.44
CA ASP A 74 49.41 44.25 37.56
C ASP A 74 47.93 44.14 37.17
N THR A 75 47.61 43.91 35.89
CA THR A 75 46.23 43.92 35.42
C THR A 75 45.69 42.51 35.21
N LEU A 76 44.51 42.24 35.76
CA LEU A 76 43.72 41.05 35.49
C LEU A 76 42.38 41.46 34.85
N LEU A 77 42.04 40.87 33.71
CA LEU A 77 40.74 41.03 33.08
C LEU A 77 39.94 39.75 33.23
N ARG A 78 38.68 39.87 33.65
CA ARG A 78 37.69 38.80 33.69
C ARG A 78 36.52 39.18 32.79
N ILE A 79 36.29 38.37 31.76
CA ILE A 79 35.28 38.59 30.74
C ILE A 79 34.27 37.45 30.84
N ASP A 80 32.99 37.81 31.01
CA ASP A 80 31.90 36.86 30.81
C ASP A 80 31.62 36.76 29.31
N LEU A 81 31.86 35.60 28.70
CA LEU A 81 31.68 35.42 27.27
C LEU A 81 30.21 35.55 26.84
N GLY A 82 29.25 35.52 27.77
CA GLY A 82 27.84 35.83 27.52
C GLY A 82 27.55 37.34 27.47
N LYS A 83 28.43 38.16 28.03
CA LYS A 83 28.36 39.63 28.04
C LYS A 83 29.77 40.21 27.79
N PRO A 84 30.29 40.10 26.55
CA PRO A 84 31.67 40.48 26.25
C PRO A 84 31.95 41.98 26.38
N ASP A 85 30.91 42.83 26.34
CA ASP A 85 31.03 44.30 26.31
C ASP A 85 31.36 44.94 27.68
N GLU A 86 31.26 44.18 28.78
CA GLU A 86 31.52 44.68 30.15
C GLU A 86 32.65 43.86 30.83
N PRO A 87 33.92 44.03 30.42
CA PRO A 87 35.04 43.33 31.05
C PRO A 87 35.29 43.86 32.47
N ASN A 88 35.39 42.96 33.45
CA ASN A 88 35.77 43.31 34.82
C ASN A 88 37.29 43.38 34.93
N GLN A 89 37.83 44.58 35.05
CA GLN A 89 39.26 44.81 35.29
C GLN A 89 39.57 44.88 36.78
N VAL A 90 40.57 44.13 37.22
CA VAL A 90 41.01 44.04 38.61
C VAL A 90 42.52 44.24 38.68
N GLU A 91 42.97 45.14 39.55
CA GLU A 91 44.40 45.39 39.78
C GLU A 91 44.94 44.50 40.92
N LEU A 92 46.14 43.93 40.73
CA LEU A 92 46.79 43.02 41.68
C LEU A 92 47.54 43.78 42.81
N GLY A 93 47.83 45.08 42.63
CA GLY A 93 48.29 45.99 43.69
C GLY A 93 49.68 45.68 44.30
N ARG A 94 50.68 45.30 43.51
CA ARG A 94 52.04 44.91 43.99
C ARG A 94 53.15 45.77 43.34
N LYS A 95 54.36 45.76 43.93
CA LYS A 95 55.54 46.55 43.48
C LYS A 95 56.48 45.73 42.57
N ASP A 96 57.35 46.47 41.85
CA ASP A 96 57.90 46.31 40.49
C ASP A 96 58.45 44.97 39.92
N GLU A 97 58.50 43.85 40.66
CA GLU A 97 59.09 42.57 40.17
C GLU A 97 58.16 41.35 40.17
N ALA A 98 56.98 41.44 40.79
CA ALA A 98 56.03 40.33 40.84
C ALA A 98 55.30 40.16 39.49
N LYS A 99 55.35 38.96 38.90
CA LYS A 99 54.60 38.60 37.68
C LYS A 99 53.74 37.36 37.95
N VAL A 100 52.59 37.30 37.27
CA VAL A 100 51.74 36.11 37.25
C VAL A 100 52.50 34.96 36.59
N TYR A 101 52.71 33.88 37.35
CA TYR A 101 53.33 32.64 36.88
C TYR A 101 52.31 31.74 36.21
N LYS A 102 51.22 31.40 36.92
CA LYS A 102 50.10 30.59 36.41
C LYS A 102 48.78 31.01 37.03
N MET A 103 47.70 30.76 36.31
CA MET A 103 46.34 30.96 36.79
C MET A 103 45.59 29.62 36.75
N PHE A 104 44.74 29.39 37.74
CA PHE A 104 43.89 28.21 37.84
C PHE A 104 42.46 28.65 38.10
N LEU A 105 41.55 28.29 37.19
CA LEU A 105 40.14 28.60 37.29
C LEU A 105 39.36 27.32 37.55
N ASP A 106 38.42 27.37 38.49
CA ASP A 106 37.57 26.24 38.86
C ASP A 106 36.57 25.86 37.75
N HIS A 107 36.02 24.64 37.81
CA HIS A 107 35.01 24.13 36.87
C HIS A 107 33.73 24.99 36.88
N THR A 108 33.37 25.62 38.00
CA THR A 108 32.23 26.56 38.08
C THR A 108 32.52 27.92 37.44
N GLY A 109 33.80 28.21 37.17
CA GLY A 109 34.25 29.54 36.74
C GLY A 109 34.17 30.59 37.84
N SER A 110 33.92 30.23 39.11
CA SER A 110 33.75 31.18 40.22
C SER A 110 35.05 31.49 40.96
N HIS A 111 35.82 30.45 41.29
CA HIS A 111 37.07 30.55 42.05
C HIS A 111 38.29 30.65 41.12
N LEU A 112 39.10 31.70 41.27
CA LEU A 112 40.34 31.92 40.52
C LEU A 112 41.52 32.00 41.48
N LEU A 113 42.52 31.14 41.26
CA LEU A 113 43.82 31.15 41.93
C LEU A 113 44.88 31.69 40.98
N ILE A 114 45.72 32.59 41.49
CA ILE A 114 46.77 33.26 40.73
C ILE A 114 48.09 33.01 41.47
N ALA A 115 48.93 32.16 40.91
CA ALA A 115 50.26 31.89 41.43
C ALA A 115 51.24 32.93 40.86
N MET A 116 52.02 33.57 41.73
CA MET A 116 53.03 34.56 41.36
C MET A 116 54.42 33.91 41.32
N ASN A 117 55.33 34.48 40.52
CA ASN A 117 56.74 34.07 40.49
C ASN A 117 57.46 34.22 41.85
N THR A 118 56.93 35.05 42.76
CA THR A 118 57.44 35.25 44.12
C THR A 118 57.01 34.18 45.13
N SER A 119 56.42 33.07 44.67
CA SER A 119 55.84 32.00 45.52
C SER A 119 54.73 32.50 46.45
N GLU A 120 54.02 33.55 46.02
CA GLU A 120 52.79 34.03 46.65
C GLU A 120 51.58 33.64 45.81
N CYS A 121 50.46 33.34 46.46
CA CYS A 121 49.24 32.90 45.80
C CYS A 121 48.08 33.84 46.15
N LEU A 122 47.45 34.38 45.12
CA LEU A 122 46.32 35.29 45.23
C LEU A 122 45.03 34.56 44.85
N TYR A 123 43.95 34.94 45.49
CA TYR A 123 42.62 34.38 45.29
C TYR A 123 41.62 35.47 44.95
N LEU A 124 40.80 35.19 43.94
CA LEU A 124 39.71 36.04 43.47
C LEU A 124 38.45 35.19 43.26
N ASN A 125 37.34 35.60 43.87
CA ASN A 125 36.03 35.00 43.60
C ASN A 125 35.27 35.83 42.54
N ARG A 126 34.24 35.26 41.92
CA ARG A 126 33.29 35.96 41.04
C ARG A 126 32.51 37.07 41.74
N SER A 127 32.07 36.84 42.98
CA SER A 127 31.24 37.80 43.72
C SER A 127 32.04 38.98 44.28
N VAL A 128 33.33 38.80 44.54
CA VAL A 128 34.19 39.78 45.21
C VAL A 128 35.25 40.30 44.25
N GLN A 129 35.24 41.61 43.98
CA GLN A 129 36.25 42.25 43.11
C GLN A 129 37.60 42.51 43.80
N LYS A 130 37.70 42.32 45.12
CA LYS A 130 38.96 42.51 45.86
C LYS A 130 39.79 41.23 45.88
N VAL A 131 41.00 41.32 45.33
CA VAL A 131 42.02 40.25 45.38
C VAL A 131 42.50 40.06 46.83
N ARG A 132 42.54 38.80 47.29
CA ARG A 132 43.03 38.44 48.64
C ARG A 132 44.28 37.55 48.50
N ALA A 133 45.28 37.78 49.35
CA ALA A 133 46.46 36.92 49.42
C ALA A 133 46.23 35.75 50.38
N LEU A 134 46.66 34.55 49.98
CA LEU A 134 46.54 33.33 50.79
C LEU A 134 47.75 33.20 51.71
N SER A 135 47.55 33.45 53.00
CA SER A 135 48.63 33.52 53.99
C SER A 135 49.34 32.18 54.20
N ARG A 136 48.59 31.07 54.23
CA ARG A 136 49.12 29.72 54.49
C ARG A 136 49.84 29.10 53.30
N TRP A 137 49.68 29.68 52.12
CA TRP A 137 50.25 29.16 50.86
C TRP A 137 51.58 29.84 50.51
N LYS A 138 51.99 30.85 51.28
CA LYS A 138 53.19 31.64 51.02
C LYS A 138 54.45 30.77 51.15
N GLY A 139 55.33 30.89 50.16
CA GLY A 139 56.60 30.12 50.11
C GLY A 139 56.51 28.86 49.26
N HIS A 140 55.31 28.47 48.82
CA HIS A 140 55.11 27.35 47.90
C HIS A 140 54.77 27.87 46.50
N LEU A 141 55.57 27.50 45.51
CA LEU A 141 55.25 27.76 44.11
C LEU A 141 54.27 26.69 43.61
N ILE A 142 53.01 27.08 43.36
CA ILE A 142 51.97 26.18 42.86
C ILE A 142 52.22 25.87 41.38
N GLU A 143 52.23 24.59 41.06
CA GLU A 143 52.40 24.09 39.70
C GLU A 143 51.09 23.59 39.08
N SER A 144 50.25 22.93 39.90
CA SER A 144 48.96 22.37 39.49
C SER A 144 47.92 22.42 40.62
N VAL A 145 46.64 22.45 40.24
CA VAL A 145 45.51 22.40 41.18
C VAL A 145 44.49 21.39 40.65
N GLY A 146 44.18 20.38 41.47
CA GLY A 146 43.10 19.42 41.23
C GLY A 146 41.83 19.89 41.92
N TRP A 147 40.88 20.41 41.13
CA TRP A 147 39.60 20.89 41.63
C TRP A 147 38.65 19.73 41.93
N ASN A 148 37.88 19.85 43.01
CA ASN A 148 36.83 18.89 43.32
C ASN A 148 35.53 19.26 42.61
N LYS A 149 35.23 18.52 41.55
CA LYS A 149 34.05 18.73 40.69
C LYS A 149 32.71 18.44 41.38
N PHE A 150 32.72 17.77 42.53
CA PHE A 150 31.52 17.25 43.19
C PHE A 150 31.09 18.08 44.40
N LEU A 151 32.05 18.53 45.21
CA LEU A 151 31.79 19.32 46.43
C LEU A 151 31.98 20.83 46.23
N GLY A 152 32.59 21.25 45.11
CA GLY A 152 32.79 22.66 44.78
C GLY A 152 31.48 23.38 44.48
N THR A 153 31.23 24.47 45.19
CA THR A 153 30.12 25.42 45.03
C THR A 153 30.68 26.79 44.66
N GLU A 154 29.85 27.81 44.40
CA GLU A 154 30.35 29.17 44.09
C GLU A 154 30.99 29.88 45.29
N THR A 155 30.63 29.46 46.51
CA THR A 155 31.09 30.05 47.77
C THR A 155 32.22 29.26 48.42
N ASN A 156 32.30 27.95 48.17
CA ASN A 156 33.31 27.07 48.76
C ASN A 156 33.86 26.11 47.70
N THR A 157 35.19 26.02 47.61
CA THR A 157 35.87 25.09 46.71
C THR A 157 35.69 23.62 47.11
N GLY A 158 35.33 23.37 48.37
CA GLY A 158 35.50 22.06 48.99
C GLY A 158 36.99 21.68 49.09
N PRO A 159 37.31 20.43 49.46
CA PRO A 159 38.69 19.96 49.51
C PRO A 159 39.25 19.92 48.09
N ILE A 160 40.36 20.61 47.86
CA ILE A 160 41.12 20.64 46.60
C ILE A 160 42.54 20.12 46.85
N LEU A 161 43.17 19.62 45.79
CA LEU A 161 44.57 19.19 45.84
C LEU A 161 45.45 20.21 45.12
N VAL A 162 46.62 20.48 45.69
CA VAL A 162 47.56 21.51 45.22
C VAL A 162 48.94 20.88 45.09
N GLY A 163 49.45 20.87 43.87
CA GLY A 163 50.78 20.37 43.55
C GLY A 163 51.78 21.51 43.51
N THR A 164 52.94 21.34 44.14
CA THR A 164 54.01 22.35 44.15
C THR A 164 55.14 21.98 43.19
N ALA A 165 55.99 22.98 42.88
CA ALA A 165 57.20 22.76 42.10
C ALA A 165 58.24 21.84 42.77
N GLN A 166 58.10 21.57 44.08
CA GLN A 166 58.98 20.69 44.86
C GLN A 166 58.45 19.25 44.95
N GLY A 167 57.41 18.89 44.21
CA GLY A 167 56.83 17.54 44.22
C GLY A 167 55.89 17.26 45.39
N GLN A 168 55.51 18.29 46.15
CA GLN A 168 54.62 18.14 47.30
C GLN A 168 53.16 18.30 46.88
N ILE A 169 52.28 17.43 47.38
CA ILE A 169 50.83 17.50 47.23
C ILE A 169 50.22 17.94 48.55
N TYR A 170 49.58 19.10 48.54
CA TYR A 170 48.81 19.65 49.64
C TYR A 170 47.32 19.48 49.41
N GLU A 171 46.59 19.31 50.50
CA GLU A 171 45.15 19.40 50.55
C GLU A 171 44.75 20.74 51.15
N ALA A 172 43.81 21.44 50.50
CA ALA A 172 43.38 22.76 50.92
C ALA A 172 41.87 22.94 50.74
N GLU A 173 41.29 23.88 51.47
CA GLU A 173 39.90 24.32 51.27
C GLU A 173 39.84 25.84 51.36
N ILE A 174 39.11 26.45 50.43
CA ILE A 174 38.95 27.90 50.33
C ILE A 174 37.47 28.22 50.32
N SER A 175 37.04 29.04 51.28
CA SER A 175 35.65 29.47 51.38
C SER A 175 35.53 30.98 51.42
N VAL A 176 34.50 31.52 50.78
CA VAL A 176 34.11 32.92 50.87
C VAL A 176 33.14 33.08 52.03
N SER A 177 33.69 33.27 53.22
CA SER A 177 32.94 33.69 54.41
C SER A 177 32.70 35.21 54.33
N GLU A 178 31.49 35.61 54.00
CA GLU A 178 30.97 36.95 54.31
C GLU A 178 30.23 36.84 55.66
N GLY A 179 30.87 37.24 56.77
CA GLY A 179 30.12 37.54 57.99
C GLY A 179 30.69 37.11 59.35
N SER A 180 31.82 36.41 59.45
CA SER A 180 32.42 36.13 60.76
C SER A 180 33.50 37.15 61.13
N LEU A 181 33.29 37.89 62.22
CA LEU A 181 34.24 38.85 62.80
C LEU A 181 35.62 38.25 63.17
N PHE A 182 35.76 36.91 63.11
CA PHE A 182 36.95 36.18 63.55
C PHE A 182 37.68 35.38 62.45
N SER A 183 37.20 35.33 61.21
CA SER A 183 37.91 34.66 60.09
C SER A 183 38.14 35.61 58.92
N THR A 184 39.24 36.35 58.94
CA THR A 184 39.63 37.32 57.91
C THR A 184 40.22 36.70 56.64
N ASN A 185 40.67 35.44 56.74
CA ASN A 185 41.43 34.77 55.68
C ASN A 185 40.55 33.77 54.90
N PRO A 186 40.60 33.78 53.56
CA PRO A 186 39.80 32.86 52.74
C PRO A 186 40.30 31.40 52.78
N ASP A 187 41.56 31.16 53.17
CA ASP A 187 42.18 29.84 53.36
C ASP A 187 41.77 29.17 54.67
N GLN A 188 40.88 28.16 54.59
CA GLN A 188 40.41 27.38 55.75
C GLN A 188 41.49 26.46 56.30
N TYR A 189 42.16 25.70 55.42
CA TYR A 189 43.33 24.89 55.74
C TYR A 189 44.25 24.66 54.53
N PHE A 190 45.49 24.27 54.81
CA PHE A 190 46.52 23.91 53.84
C PHE A 190 47.44 22.86 54.49
N ARG A 191 47.29 21.58 54.14
CA ARG A 191 47.94 20.45 54.81
C ARG A 191 48.72 19.62 53.80
N LEU A 192 49.98 19.28 54.11
CA LEU A 192 50.77 18.35 53.30
C LEU A 192 50.19 16.94 53.41
N VAL A 193 49.96 16.29 52.27
CA VAL A 193 49.33 14.96 52.21
C VAL A 193 50.26 13.92 51.58
N TYR A 194 51.02 14.28 50.56
CA TYR A 194 51.95 13.35 49.90
C TYR A 194 53.15 14.08 49.29
N VAL A 195 54.26 13.38 49.09
CA VAL A 195 55.46 13.88 48.39
C VAL A 195 55.81 12.90 47.28
N LEU A 196 55.84 13.38 46.04
CA LEU A 196 56.25 12.62 44.86
C LEU A 196 57.78 12.70 44.75
N GLU A 197 58.46 11.57 44.93
CA GLU A 197 59.90 11.46 44.78
C GLU A 197 60.28 10.71 43.50
N GLU A 198 61.26 11.22 42.77
CA GLU A 198 61.92 10.56 41.64
C GLU A 198 63.42 10.40 41.91
N GLU A 199 64.10 9.50 41.18
CA GLU A 199 65.54 9.25 41.34
C GLU A 199 66.42 10.50 41.13
N SER A 200 65.90 11.53 40.44
CA SER A 200 66.60 12.78 40.15
C SER A 200 66.35 13.91 41.17
N GLY A 201 65.65 13.65 42.28
CA GLY A 201 65.31 14.66 43.30
C GLY A 201 63.85 15.15 43.22
N PRO A 202 63.49 16.26 43.91
CA PRO A 202 62.12 16.78 43.92
C PRO A 202 61.72 17.30 42.54
N VAL A 203 60.63 16.75 41.98
CA VAL A 203 60.13 17.08 40.64
C VAL A 203 58.79 17.78 40.73
N PRO A 204 58.51 18.82 39.92
CA PRO A 204 57.23 19.52 39.94
C PRO A 204 56.04 18.60 39.65
N VAL A 205 54.94 18.82 40.35
CA VAL A 205 53.65 18.15 40.09
C VAL A 205 52.93 18.89 38.96
N CYS A 206 53.09 18.42 37.73
CA CYS A 206 52.61 19.08 36.51
C CYS A 206 51.08 19.09 36.37
N CYS A 207 50.39 18.05 36.85
CA CYS A 207 48.93 17.97 36.81
C CYS A 207 48.39 17.15 37.99
N LEU A 208 47.21 17.55 38.47
CA LEU A 208 46.40 16.82 39.45
C LEU A 208 44.96 16.81 38.95
N GLU A 209 44.37 15.63 38.77
CA GLU A 209 42.97 15.48 38.39
C GLU A 209 42.26 14.54 39.37
N ILE A 210 41.06 14.93 39.81
CA ILE A 210 40.27 14.21 40.80
C ILE A 210 38.96 13.75 40.17
N GLU A 211 38.70 12.45 40.21
CA GLU A 211 37.51 11.83 39.63
C GLU A 211 36.82 10.89 40.63
N ARG A 212 35.50 10.77 40.53
CA ARG A 212 34.70 9.87 41.36
C ARG A 212 34.22 8.69 40.52
N GLY A 213 34.68 7.49 40.90
CA GLY A 213 34.26 6.23 40.32
C GLY A 213 32.92 5.72 40.81
N ILE A 214 32.58 4.51 40.37
CA ILE A 214 31.42 3.75 40.83
C ILE A 214 31.65 3.35 42.30
N GLU A 215 30.59 3.29 43.11
CA GLU A 215 30.63 2.97 44.56
C GLU A 215 31.37 3.96 45.47
N GLY A 216 31.50 5.23 45.07
CA GLY A 216 32.12 6.26 45.92
C GLY A 216 33.64 6.15 46.06
N LYS A 217 34.30 5.37 45.19
CA LYS A 217 35.77 5.40 45.05
C LYS A 217 36.21 6.71 44.42
N PHE A 218 37.29 7.28 44.90
CA PHE A 218 37.97 8.42 44.29
C PHE A 218 39.24 7.95 43.60
N PHE A 219 39.46 8.57 42.45
CA PHE A 219 40.57 8.31 41.55
C PHE A 219 41.31 9.62 41.36
N ILE A 220 42.58 9.66 41.76
CA ILE A 220 43.43 10.85 41.62
C ILE A 220 44.55 10.50 40.67
N ILE A 221 44.67 11.26 39.59
CA ILE A 221 45.76 11.16 38.62
C ILE A 221 46.72 12.31 38.90
N ALA A 222 47.98 11.99 39.18
CA ALA A 222 49.04 12.97 39.36
C ALA A 222 50.14 12.72 38.33
N THR A 223 50.57 13.74 37.60
CA THR A 223 51.68 13.60 36.64
C THR A 223 52.86 14.45 37.07
N THR A 224 54.05 13.87 37.04
CA THR A 224 55.34 14.57 37.10
C THR A 224 55.91 14.73 35.68
N GLN A 225 57.17 15.12 35.56
CA GLN A 225 57.85 15.22 34.27
C GLN A 225 58.03 13.86 33.58
N LYS A 226 58.15 12.76 34.34
CA LYS A 226 58.42 11.39 33.82
C LYS A 226 57.36 10.36 34.13
N ARG A 227 56.62 10.55 35.22
CA ARG A 227 55.75 9.53 35.80
C ARG A 227 54.31 10.02 35.87
N LEU A 228 53.39 9.13 35.52
CA LEU A 228 51.97 9.29 35.78
C LEU A 228 51.61 8.34 36.93
N PHE A 229 51.23 8.91 38.06
CA PHE A 229 50.81 8.22 39.27
C PHE A 229 49.28 8.13 39.33
N GLN A 230 48.78 6.99 39.78
CA GLN A 230 47.38 6.76 40.03
C GLN A 230 47.15 6.41 41.50
N PHE A 231 46.30 7.19 42.16
CA PHE A 231 45.85 6.91 43.53
C PHE A 231 44.38 6.51 43.51
N VAL A 232 44.07 5.38 44.15
CA VAL A 232 42.70 4.85 44.27
C VAL A 232 42.38 4.66 45.75
N GLY A 233 41.23 5.15 46.20
CA GLY A 233 40.77 4.93 47.56
C GLY A 233 39.32 5.33 47.78
N LYS A 234 38.72 4.88 48.89
CA LYS A 234 37.40 5.33 49.35
C LYS A 234 37.60 6.37 50.46
N VAL A 235 36.86 7.48 50.41
CA VAL A 235 36.80 8.44 51.52
C VAL A 235 35.74 7.90 52.50
N PRO A 236 36.04 7.77 53.81
CA PRO A 236 35.06 7.30 54.78
C PRO A 236 33.87 8.27 54.88
N GLU A 237 32.66 7.76 54.68
CA GLU A 237 31.42 8.54 54.83
C GLU A 237 31.11 8.73 56.32
N GLY A 238 31.05 9.99 56.80
CA GLY A 238 30.57 10.33 58.16
C GLY A 238 31.44 11.26 58.99
N THR A 239 32.65 11.63 58.55
CA THR A 239 33.47 12.66 59.24
C THR A 239 33.26 14.05 58.64
N GLU A 240 33.14 15.07 59.48
CA GLU A 240 32.96 16.49 59.08
C GLU A 240 34.06 17.04 58.15
N HIS A 241 35.17 16.31 58.01
CA HIS A 241 36.22 16.56 57.02
C HIS A 241 36.23 15.42 55.98
N GLN A 242 35.53 15.61 54.86
CA GLN A 242 35.55 14.70 53.69
C GLN A 242 36.84 14.89 52.87
N GLY A 243 37.99 14.73 53.50
CA GLY A 243 39.30 15.02 52.89
C GLY A 243 39.92 13.86 52.12
N PHE A 244 40.85 14.17 51.22
CA PHE A 244 41.61 13.18 50.43
C PHE A 244 42.78 12.57 51.18
N SER A 245 43.13 13.10 52.36
CA SER A 245 44.21 12.62 53.21
C SER A 245 44.22 11.09 53.43
N SER A 246 43.05 10.46 53.58
CA SER A 246 42.93 9.01 53.81
C SER A 246 43.34 8.18 52.59
N ILE A 247 43.17 8.69 51.37
CA ILE A 247 43.54 8.00 50.13
C ILE A 247 45.07 7.90 50.04
N PHE A 248 45.76 9.01 50.24
CA PHE A 248 47.22 9.05 50.17
C PHE A 248 47.89 8.29 51.32
N ALA A 249 47.28 8.25 52.50
CA ALA A 249 47.78 7.46 53.62
C ALA A 249 47.82 5.95 53.32
N MET A 250 46.88 5.42 52.51
CA MET A 250 46.90 4.01 52.08
C MET A 250 48.08 3.69 51.13
N HIS A 251 48.57 4.68 50.39
CA HIS A 251 49.69 4.56 49.45
C HIS A 251 51.01 5.11 50.03
N ALA A 252 51.09 5.29 51.35
CA ALA A 252 52.33 5.62 52.05
C ALA A 252 53.21 4.36 52.28
N ASP A 253 52.59 3.19 52.50
CA ASP A 253 53.27 1.92 52.78
C ASP A 253 53.57 1.09 51.50
N TYR A 254 52.83 1.34 50.40
CA TYR A 254 53.00 0.69 49.11
C TYR A 254 53.16 1.76 48.02
N LEU A 255 54.14 1.60 47.13
CA LEU A 255 54.34 2.51 46.00
C LEU A 255 53.07 2.55 45.13
N PRO A 256 52.51 3.75 44.84
CA PRO A 256 51.36 3.89 43.97
C PRO A 256 51.66 3.33 42.58
N SER A 257 50.63 2.86 41.86
CA SER A 257 50.81 2.42 40.48
C SER A 257 51.22 3.62 39.62
N PHE A 258 52.37 3.48 38.94
CA PHE A 258 52.89 4.54 38.08
C PHE A 258 53.27 4.02 36.69
N ARG A 259 53.14 4.89 35.69
CA ARG A 259 53.67 4.70 34.33
C ARG A 259 54.84 5.65 34.13
N GLU A 260 56.01 5.10 33.84
CA GLU A 260 57.22 5.89 33.62
C GLU A 260 57.65 5.86 32.14
N PHE A 261 58.09 7.01 31.65
CA PHE A 261 58.62 7.14 30.30
C PHE A 261 60.08 7.64 30.29
N PRO A 262 60.92 7.12 29.37
CA PRO A 262 62.36 7.39 29.38
C PRO A 262 62.76 8.77 28.84
N ALA A 263 61.91 9.44 28.03
CA ALA A 263 62.24 10.70 27.37
C ALA A 263 61.45 11.88 27.95
N THR A 264 62.13 13.02 28.22
CA THR A 264 61.52 14.21 28.84
C THR A 264 61.88 15.51 28.15
N PHE A 265 60.94 16.45 28.14
CA PHE A 265 61.17 17.84 27.74
C PHE A 265 61.53 18.77 28.93
N GLY A 266 61.52 18.25 30.16
CA GLY A 266 61.59 19.04 31.39
C GLY A 266 60.22 19.57 31.87
N PHE A 267 59.15 19.29 31.13
CA PHE A 267 57.75 19.51 31.51
C PHE A 267 56.87 18.45 30.85
N SER A 268 55.69 18.22 31.42
CA SER A 268 54.67 17.33 30.86
C SER A 268 53.29 17.98 30.99
N GLU A 269 52.41 17.74 30.02
CA GLU A 269 51.02 18.21 30.08
C GLU A 269 50.08 17.07 29.68
N ILE A 270 49.00 16.89 30.45
CA ILE A 270 47.97 15.89 30.20
C ILE A 270 46.65 16.60 29.92
N ALA A 271 45.96 16.16 28.87
CA ALA A 271 44.64 16.64 28.51
C ALA A 271 43.62 15.51 28.64
N PHE A 272 42.44 15.85 29.15
CA PHE A 272 41.33 14.92 29.33
C PHE A 272 40.15 15.28 28.42
N TYR A 273 39.42 14.26 27.95
CA TYR A 273 38.20 14.44 27.18
C TYR A 273 36.98 14.01 28.00
N THR A 274 36.11 14.97 28.29
CA THR A 274 34.81 14.76 28.96
C THR A 274 33.67 14.89 27.93
N PRO A 275 32.88 13.82 27.70
CA PRO A 275 31.82 13.86 26.70
C PRO A 275 30.62 14.72 27.11
N LYS A 276 30.32 14.83 28.41
CA LYS A 276 29.23 15.65 28.95
C LYS A 276 29.70 16.49 30.14
N LEU A 277 29.00 17.60 30.38
CA LEU A 277 29.20 18.43 31.56
C LEU A 277 28.98 17.58 32.83
N ARG A 278 29.95 17.58 33.76
CA ARG A 278 29.94 16.78 35.02
C ARG A 278 29.98 15.25 34.85
N SER A 279 30.26 14.72 33.65
CA SER A 279 30.61 13.31 33.50
C SER A 279 32.10 13.10 33.68
N ASN A 280 32.49 11.91 34.12
CA ASN A 280 33.89 11.54 34.22
C ASN A 280 34.57 11.57 32.83
N PRO A 281 35.86 11.95 32.73
CA PRO A 281 36.66 11.87 31.52
C PRO A 281 36.67 10.47 30.91
N ARG A 282 36.49 10.35 29.59
CA ARG A 282 36.49 9.06 28.88
C ARG A 282 37.87 8.69 28.35
N SER A 283 38.68 9.68 28.01
CA SER A 283 40.02 9.48 27.46
C SER A 283 40.98 10.55 27.94
N PHE A 284 42.26 10.23 27.88
CA PHE A 284 43.35 11.12 28.22
C PHE A 284 44.42 11.08 27.13
N ALA A 285 45.15 12.17 26.99
CA ALA A 285 46.31 12.30 26.14
C ALA A 285 47.42 13.00 26.93
N TRP A 286 48.51 12.30 27.18
CA TRP A 286 49.65 12.80 27.92
C TRP A 286 50.83 13.08 26.99
N MET A 287 51.23 14.34 26.91
CA MET A 287 52.31 14.83 26.07
C MET A 287 53.66 14.60 26.75
N MET A 288 54.55 13.88 26.07
CA MET A 288 55.84 13.41 26.60
C MET A 288 56.98 13.74 25.62
N GLY A 289 58.23 13.45 25.99
CA GLY A 289 59.43 13.81 25.20
C GLY A 289 59.53 13.17 23.80
N ASN A 290 58.98 11.98 23.61
CA ASN A 290 59.08 11.20 22.38
C ASN A 290 57.73 10.97 21.68
N GLY A 291 56.62 11.45 22.26
CA GLY A 291 55.29 11.29 21.69
C GLY A 291 54.18 11.66 22.67
N VAL A 292 52.95 11.25 22.33
CA VAL A 292 51.74 11.42 23.13
C VAL A 292 51.20 10.05 23.52
N LEU A 293 51.04 9.79 24.82
CA LEU A 293 50.33 8.61 25.32
C LEU A 293 48.83 8.91 25.31
N TYR A 294 48.10 8.24 24.44
CA TYR A 294 46.65 8.28 24.41
C TYR A 294 46.08 7.02 25.07
N GLY A 295 45.04 7.17 25.88
CA GLY A 295 44.35 6.04 26.49
C GLY A 295 42.91 6.38 26.84
N THR A 296 42.14 5.34 27.15
CA THR A 296 40.78 5.44 27.68
C THR A 296 40.78 5.25 29.19
N LEU A 297 39.77 5.80 29.85
CA LEU A 297 39.58 5.72 31.29
C LEU A 297 38.36 4.83 31.58
N ASP A 298 38.62 3.68 32.18
CA ASP A 298 37.61 2.71 32.58
C ASP A 298 37.46 2.67 34.11
N TYR A 299 36.43 3.34 34.60
CA TYR A 299 36.09 3.43 36.03
C TYR A 299 35.48 2.15 36.61
N SER A 300 35.25 1.11 35.80
CA SER A 300 34.77 -0.20 36.29
C SER A 300 35.90 -1.04 36.90
N ARG A 301 37.15 -0.75 36.55
CA ARG A 301 38.32 -1.52 37.01
C ARG A 301 38.74 -1.09 38.42
N PRO A 302 39.02 -2.04 39.33
CA PRO A 302 39.28 -1.73 40.74
C PRO A 302 40.67 -1.11 41.01
N ASP A 303 41.71 -1.53 40.27
CA ASP A 303 43.11 -1.19 40.57
C ASP A 303 43.75 -0.22 39.56
N SER A 304 43.28 -0.20 38.31
CA SER A 304 43.83 0.65 37.24
C SER A 304 42.71 1.21 36.36
N ILE A 305 42.63 2.55 36.25
CA ILE A 305 41.64 3.24 35.40
C ILE A 305 42.09 3.22 33.93
N LEU A 306 43.39 3.11 33.67
CA LEU A 306 43.95 3.26 32.33
C LEU A 306 43.65 2.00 31.49
N SER A 307 43.03 2.20 30.33
CA SER A 307 42.71 1.15 29.36
C SER A 307 43.06 1.57 27.94
N GLU A 308 43.32 0.60 27.07
CA GLU A 308 43.63 0.84 25.64
C GLU A 308 44.76 1.87 25.39
N GLU A 309 45.83 1.81 26.18
CA GLU A 309 46.99 2.69 26.06
C GLU A 309 47.69 2.54 24.70
N ARG A 310 47.96 3.65 24.02
CA ARG A 310 48.68 3.74 22.74
C ARG A 310 49.63 4.93 22.75
N VAL A 311 50.84 4.72 22.27
CA VAL A 311 51.83 5.81 22.13
C VAL A 311 51.85 6.27 20.68
N TRP A 312 51.52 7.55 20.47
CA TRP A 312 51.67 8.23 19.19
C TRP A 312 53.02 8.93 19.15
N VAL A 313 53.91 8.50 18.27
CA VAL A 313 55.17 9.21 18.01
C VAL A 313 54.86 10.54 17.34
N TYR A 314 55.60 11.60 17.68
CA TYR A 314 55.44 12.87 17.00
C TYR A 314 55.68 12.71 15.49
N PRO A 315 54.89 13.37 14.63
CA PRO A 315 55.11 13.36 13.19
C PRO A 315 56.56 13.72 12.84
N SER A 316 57.15 13.04 11.86
CA SER A 316 58.56 13.24 11.44
C SER A 316 58.86 14.67 10.97
N ASP A 317 57.84 15.43 10.59
CA ASP A 317 57.94 16.84 10.19
C ASP A 317 58.15 17.79 11.37
N ILE A 318 58.09 17.31 12.61
CA ILE A 318 58.37 18.09 13.81
C ILE A 318 59.83 17.84 14.18
N ASP A 319 60.70 18.82 13.94
CA ASP A 319 62.04 18.78 14.51
C ASP A 319 61.92 19.04 16.02
N ILE A 320 61.93 17.94 16.79
CA ILE A 320 61.77 17.93 18.25
C ILE A 320 62.85 18.79 18.94
N THR A 321 63.98 19.04 18.28
CA THR A 321 65.07 19.85 18.84
C THR A 321 64.81 21.35 18.73
N ALA A 322 64.13 21.79 17.66
CA ALA A 322 63.82 23.19 17.39
C ALA A 322 62.38 23.58 17.79
N ASN A 323 61.40 22.73 17.49
CA ASN A 323 59.97 23.00 17.64
C ASN A 323 59.33 22.07 18.67
N LYS A 324 59.63 22.30 19.95
CA LYS A 324 59.06 21.52 21.05
C LYS A 324 57.56 21.81 21.21
N PRO A 325 56.70 20.77 21.35
CA PRO A 325 55.29 20.96 21.70
C PRO A 325 55.13 21.75 22.99
N ILE A 326 54.34 22.81 22.91
CA ILE A 326 54.09 23.75 24.02
C ILE A 326 52.90 23.27 24.85
N SER A 327 51.83 22.83 24.18
CA SER A 327 50.59 22.45 24.86
C SER A 327 49.76 21.44 24.06
N ILE A 328 48.94 20.67 24.78
CA ILE A 328 48.05 19.64 24.21
C ILE A 328 46.59 19.85 24.62
N VAL A 329 45.67 19.60 23.69
CA VAL A 329 44.22 19.54 23.95
C VAL A 329 43.62 18.30 23.32
N LEU A 330 42.70 17.65 24.03
CA LEU A 330 42.01 16.45 23.55
C LEU A 330 40.55 16.75 23.18
N THR A 331 40.15 16.39 21.97
CA THR A 331 38.76 16.37 21.49
C THR A 331 38.25 14.92 21.43
N GLN A 332 37.09 14.67 20.82
CA GLN A 332 36.48 13.34 20.86
C GLN A 332 37.32 12.29 20.11
N PHE A 333 37.89 12.68 18.97
CA PHE A 333 38.62 11.81 18.05
C PHE A 333 39.99 12.37 17.64
N HIS A 334 40.38 13.55 18.12
CA HIS A 334 41.66 14.18 17.80
C HIS A 334 42.34 14.71 19.06
N PHE A 335 43.66 14.79 19.02
CA PHE A 335 44.41 15.65 19.93
C PHE A 335 45.10 16.75 19.12
N LEU A 336 45.03 17.97 19.62
CA LEU A 336 45.69 19.12 19.05
C LEU A 336 47.00 19.33 19.78
N LEU A 337 48.07 19.50 19.01
CA LEU A 337 49.40 19.88 19.48
C LEU A 337 49.65 21.34 19.09
N LEU A 338 49.94 22.17 20.09
CA LEU A 338 50.43 23.52 19.88
C LEU A 338 51.96 23.47 19.76
N LEU A 339 52.46 23.89 18.61
CA LEU A 339 53.88 24.06 18.31
C LEU A 339 54.21 25.57 18.26
N PRO A 340 55.49 25.97 18.32
CA PRO A 340 55.88 27.37 18.21
C PRO A 340 55.47 28.03 16.88
N ASP A 341 55.38 27.24 15.81
CA ASP A 341 55.08 27.64 14.43
C ASP A 341 53.61 27.46 14.04
N GLY A 342 52.84 26.70 14.81
CA GLY A 342 51.51 26.26 14.36
C GLY A 342 50.74 25.36 15.31
N VAL A 343 49.57 24.94 14.85
CA VAL A 343 48.75 23.91 15.52
C VAL A 343 48.58 22.74 14.56
N LYS A 344 48.76 21.52 15.06
CA LYS A 344 48.51 20.28 14.33
C LYS A 344 47.47 19.45 15.06
N ALA A 345 46.39 19.05 14.39
CA ALA A 345 45.41 18.12 14.92
C ALA A 345 45.69 16.71 14.39
N VAL A 346 45.92 15.77 15.30
CA VAL A 346 46.22 14.37 15.01
C VAL A 346 45.05 13.50 15.42
N CYS A 347 44.61 12.58 14.56
CA CYS A 347 43.53 11.68 14.89
C CYS A 347 43.99 10.57 15.86
N THR A 348 43.22 10.34 16.93
CA THR A 348 43.49 9.32 17.95
C THR A 348 43.28 7.90 17.45
N LEU A 349 42.60 7.71 16.32
CA LEU A 349 42.34 6.38 15.75
C LEU A 349 43.52 5.89 14.91
N ASN A 350 44.01 6.70 13.97
CA ASN A 350 45.03 6.28 13.00
C ASN A 350 46.36 7.07 13.05
N GLY A 351 46.47 8.12 13.87
CA GLY A 351 47.68 8.93 13.99
C GLY A 351 47.95 9.88 12.82
N GLN A 352 47.03 10.05 11.87
CA GLN A 352 47.20 10.98 10.75
C GLN A 352 46.90 12.42 11.18
N ILE A 353 47.61 13.36 10.56
CA ILE A 353 47.36 14.80 10.71
C ILE A 353 46.13 15.15 9.86
N VAL A 354 45.05 15.57 10.52
CA VAL A 354 43.78 15.92 9.85
C VAL A 354 43.70 17.42 9.58
N PHE A 355 44.40 18.22 10.38
CA PHE A 355 44.40 19.66 10.26
C PHE A 355 45.76 20.24 10.68
N GLN A 356 46.23 21.24 9.93
CA GLN A 356 47.42 22.02 10.24
C GLN A 356 47.12 23.49 9.99
N ASP A 357 47.45 24.32 10.97
CA ASP A 357 47.31 25.78 10.90
C ASP A 357 48.62 26.42 11.27
N MET A 358 49.03 27.42 10.50
CA MET A 358 50.27 28.17 10.70
C MET A 358 49.94 29.56 11.22
N PHE A 359 50.69 30.02 12.22
CA PHE A 359 50.51 31.37 12.76
C PHE A 359 51.60 32.28 12.22
N LEU A 360 51.19 33.46 11.74
CA LEU A 360 52.15 34.48 11.32
C LEU A 360 52.87 35.06 12.55
N GLU A 361 54.19 35.24 12.45
CA GLU A 361 55.02 35.82 13.52
C GLU A 361 54.53 37.21 13.99
N LYS A 362 53.76 37.91 13.15
CA LYS A 362 53.17 39.23 13.45
C LYS A 362 52.30 39.22 14.72
N PHE A 363 51.70 38.08 15.06
CA PHE A 363 50.83 37.95 16.24
C PHE A 363 51.60 37.72 17.55
N GLY A 364 52.92 37.57 17.48
CA GLY A 364 53.77 37.24 18.62
C GLY A 364 53.91 35.73 18.81
N THR A 365 54.64 35.34 19.86
CA THR A 365 54.86 33.93 20.20
C THR A 365 53.58 33.28 20.70
N LEU A 366 53.34 32.04 20.27
CA LEU A 366 52.26 31.20 20.78
C LEU A 366 52.61 30.74 22.20
N THR A 367 51.71 30.92 23.15
CA THR A 367 51.99 30.65 24.57
C THR A 367 51.25 29.43 25.08
N ARG A 368 49.94 29.32 24.86
CA ARG A 368 49.15 28.18 25.37
C ARG A 368 47.84 27.97 24.62
N MET A 369 47.39 26.72 24.63
CA MET A 369 46.10 26.28 24.14
C MET A 369 45.27 25.74 25.30
N ILE A 370 44.01 26.15 25.38
CA ILE A 370 43.12 25.86 26.50
C ILE A 370 41.79 25.41 25.93
N LYS A 371 41.23 24.33 26.50
CA LYS A 371 39.89 23.88 26.16
C LYS A 371 38.94 24.22 27.29
N ASP A 372 37.82 24.86 26.97
CA ASP A 372 36.73 25.01 27.92
C ASP A 372 36.07 23.64 28.13
N PRO A 373 36.08 23.06 29.34
CA PRO A 373 35.47 21.76 29.60
C PRO A 373 33.94 21.78 29.41
N THR A 374 33.32 22.96 29.43
CA THR A 374 31.87 23.13 29.39
C THR A 374 31.34 23.33 27.98
N VAL A 375 31.89 24.30 27.25
CA VAL A 375 31.48 24.63 25.87
C VAL A 375 32.27 23.78 24.85
N GLN A 376 33.32 23.07 25.27
CA GLN A 376 34.25 22.32 24.42
C GLN A 376 34.92 23.17 23.33
N GLN A 377 34.93 24.50 23.48
CA GLN A 377 35.65 25.40 22.60
C GLN A 377 37.13 25.44 22.96
N ILE A 378 37.97 25.58 21.95
CA ILE A 378 39.41 25.63 22.11
C ILE A 378 39.86 27.07 21.91
N TRP A 379 40.65 27.58 22.83
CA TRP A 379 41.18 28.92 22.83
C TRP A 379 42.70 28.85 22.74
N ILE A 380 43.28 29.66 21.87
CA ILE A 380 44.73 29.79 21.74
C ILE A 380 45.05 31.25 21.92
N HIS A 381 46.02 31.54 22.78
CA HIS A 381 46.50 32.90 22.92
C HIS A 381 47.97 33.00 22.51
N THR A 382 48.27 34.14 21.92
CA THR A 382 49.62 34.64 21.68
C THR A 382 49.88 35.76 22.70
N GLU A 383 51.09 36.33 22.69
CA GLU A 383 51.37 37.52 23.51
C GLU A 383 50.44 38.70 23.22
N LYS A 384 49.83 38.79 22.03
CA LYS A 384 49.05 39.97 21.59
C LYS A 384 47.62 39.68 21.15
N VAL A 385 47.28 38.45 20.77
CA VAL A 385 45.98 38.11 20.14
C VAL A 385 45.45 36.79 20.70
N VAL A 386 44.13 36.70 20.83
CA VAL A 386 43.42 35.48 21.21
C VAL A 386 42.63 34.95 20.02
N PHE A 387 42.75 33.66 19.77
CA PHE A 387 42.05 32.91 18.75
C PHE A 387 41.11 31.90 19.40
N ARG A 388 39.96 31.71 18.78
CA ARG A 388 38.94 30.73 19.13
C ARG A 388 38.81 29.72 18.01
N TYR A 389 38.92 28.44 18.33
CA TYR A 389 38.64 27.35 17.41
C TYR A 389 37.27 26.76 17.71
N HIS A 390 36.46 26.69 16.66
CA HIS A 390 35.17 26.03 16.69
C HIS A 390 35.29 24.65 16.03
N VAL A 391 34.88 23.60 16.75
CA VAL A 391 34.91 22.21 16.26
C VAL A 391 33.54 21.91 15.64
N GLN A 392 33.50 21.69 14.33
CA GLN A 392 32.26 21.35 13.60
C GLN A 392 32.30 19.91 13.10
N ARG A 393 31.28 19.13 13.47
CA ARG A 393 31.05 17.74 12.98
C ARG A 393 32.32 16.87 12.98
N GLU A 394 32.96 16.74 14.14
CA GLU A 394 34.20 15.95 14.29
C GLU A 394 34.06 14.49 13.84
N SER A 395 32.85 13.92 13.94
CA SER A 395 32.54 12.54 13.53
C SER A 395 32.45 12.31 12.01
N ARG A 396 32.55 13.37 11.19
CA ARG A 396 32.29 13.33 9.74
C ARG A 396 33.06 12.25 8.98
N ASP A 397 34.36 12.13 9.23
CA ASP A 397 35.25 11.22 8.51
C ASP A 397 35.62 9.97 9.32
N VAL A 398 35.10 9.86 10.54
CA VAL A 398 35.38 8.76 11.47
C VAL A 398 34.96 7.40 10.89
N TRP A 399 33.89 7.37 10.10
CA TRP A 399 33.44 6.14 9.43
C TRP A 399 34.47 5.58 8.45
N LYS A 400 35.20 6.43 7.69
CA LYS A 400 36.28 6.01 6.78
C LYS A 400 37.41 5.33 7.56
N MET A 401 37.66 5.81 8.78
CA MET A 401 38.70 5.28 9.65
C MET A 401 38.32 3.91 10.18
N TYR A 402 37.10 3.76 10.71
CA TYR A 402 36.59 2.47 11.17
C TYR A 402 36.51 1.45 10.03
N MET A 403 36.12 1.91 8.84
CA MET A 403 36.12 1.12 7.62
C MET A 403 37.52 0.62 7.24
N ASN A 404 38.56 1.45 7.38
CA ASN A 404 39.95 1.05 7.14
C ASN A 404 40.50 0.11 8.23
N MET A 405 39.93 0.15 9.43
CA MET A 405 40.25 -0.78 10.52
C MET A 405 39.45 -2.09 10.49
N ASN A 406 38.65 -2.33 9.43
CA ASN A 406 37.73 -3.46 9.30
C ASN A 406 36.66 -3.54 10.42
N LYS A 407 36.37 -2.43 11.11
CA LYS A 407 35.30 -2.33 12.11
C LYS A 407 34.03 -1.76 11.46
N PHE A 408 33.40 -2.57 10.60
CA PHE A 408 32.28 -2.13 9.77
C PHE A 408 31.03 -1.75 10.56
N ASP A 409 30.73 -2.42 11.68
CA ASP A 409 29.56 -2.11 12.50
C ASP A 409 29.62 -0.69 13.07
N LEU A 410 30.78 -0.32 13.64
CA LEU A 410 31.01 1.05 14.10
C LEU A 410 30.95 2.04 12.94
N ALA A 411 31.52 1.71 11.78
CA ALA A 411 31.44 2.57 10.60
C ALA A 411 29.98 2.83 10.18
N LYS A 412 29.11 1.81 10.18
CA LYS A 412 27.68 1.96 9.88
C LYS A 412 26.96 2.88 10.86
N GLU A 413 27.31 2.83 12.15
CA GLU A 413 26.71 3.73 13.16
C GLU A 413 26.99 5.20 12.86
N TYR A 414 28.20 5.54 12.42
CA TYR A 414 28.57 6.90 12.04
C TYR A 414 28.11 7.31 10.63
N CYS A 415 27.60 6.37 9.81
CA CYS A 415 27.06 6.62 8.48
C CYS A 415 25.52 6.76 8.42
N LYS A 416 24.79 6.60 9.54
CA LYS A 416 23.32 6.56 9.54
C LYS A 416 22.65 7.77 8.87
N ASP A 417 23.27 8.94 8.98
CA ASP A 417 22.73 10.19 8.44
C ASP A 417 23.05 10.39 6.94
N ARG A 418 23.92 9.55 6.35
CA ARG A 418 24.43 9.69 4.97
C ARG A 418 24.39 8.36 4.20
N PRO A 419 23.39 8.14 3.34
CA PRO A 419 23.22 6.88 2.63
C PRO A 419 24.37 6.57 1.66
N GLU A 420 25.00 7.59 1.08
CA GLU A 420 26.18 7.45 0.20
C GLU A 420 27.39 6.86 0.95
N CYS A 421 27.64 7.35 2.17
CA CYS A 421 28.72 6.83 3.00
C CYS A 421 28.43 5.40 3.45
N LEU A 422 27.16 5.08 3.72
CA LEU A 422 26.72 3.73 4.08
C LEU A 422 26.96 2.75 2.92
N ASP A 423 26.64 3.13 1.69
CA ASP A 423 26.87 2.31 0.49
C ASP A 423 28.36 1.95 0.32
N ILE A 424 29.24 2.93 0.47
CA ILE A 424 30.69 2.74 0.41
C ILE A 424 31.17 1.76 1.50
N VAL A 425 30.68 1.90 2.74
CA VAL A 425 31.02 0.98 3.85
C VAL A 425 30.55 -0.45 3.55
N LEU A 426 29.30 -0.61 3.10
CA LEU A 426 28.72 -1.92 2.77
C LEU A 426 29.46 -2.59 1.62
N ALA A 427 29.87 -1.83 0.60
CA ALA A 427 30.65 -2.36 -0.52
C ALA A 427 32.00 -2.94 -0.07
N LYS A 428 32.72 -2.24 0.83
CA LYS A 428 34.01 -2.76 1.34
C LYS A 428 33.84 -3.88 2.35
N GLU A 429 32.78 -3.86 3.15
CA GLU A 429 32.44 -5.00 4.01
C GLU A 429 32.14 -6.24 3.17
N ALA A 430 31.36 -6.09 2.10
CA ALA A 430 31.03 -7.17 1.18
C ALA A 430 32.28 -7.73 0.49
N GLU A 431 33.20 -6.86 0.04
CA GLU A 431 34.48 -7.25 -0.55
C GLU A 431 35.39 -7.93 0.48
N HIS A 432 35.44 -7.45 1.73
CA HIS A 432 36.18 -8.10 2.81
C HIS A 432 35.63 -9.50 3.12
N CYS A 433 34.31 -9.65 3.19
CA CYS A 433 33.66 -10.95 3.35
C CYS A 433 33.94 -11.88 2.17
N PHE A 434 33.96 -11.35 0.94
CA PHE A 434 34.29 -12.12 -0.27
C PHE A 434 35.73 -12.66 -0.22
N GLN A 435 36.70 -11.81 0.11
CA GLN A 435 38.11 -12.20 0.25
C GLN A 435 38.32 -13.25 1.35
N ASN A 436 37.53 -13.18 2.42
CA ASN A 436 37.54 -14.15 3.51
C ASN A 436 36.74 -15.44 3.22
N LYS A 437 36.27 -15.65 1.98
CA LYS A 437 35.45 -16.80 1.54
C LYS A 437 34.08 -16.93 2.24
N ARG A 438 33.58 -15.85 2.87
CA ARG A 438 32.24 -15.78 3.46
C ARG A 438 31.25 -15.25 2.43
N TYR A 439 30.97 -16.07 1.42
CA TYR A 439 30.21 -15.64 0.24
C TYR A 439 28.74 -15.29 0.52
N LEU A 440 28.08 -15.98 1.45
CA LEU A 440 26.69 -15.69 1.82
C LEU A 440 26.52 -14.32 2.50
N ASP A 441 27.43 -13.98 3.41
CA ASP A 441 27.40 -12.68 4.10
C ASP A 441 27.78 -11.55 3.13
N SER A 442 28.72 -11.82 2.23
CA SER A 442 29.10 -10.93 1.14
C SER A 442 27.91 -10.63 0.22
N ALA A 443 27.15 -11.67 -0.18
CA ALA A 443 25.96 -11.54 -1.02
C ALA A 443 24.88 -10.66 -0.38
N LYS A 444 24.61 -10.84 0.92
CA LYS A 444 23.65 -10.01 1.67
C LYS A 444 24.07 -8.55 1.72
N CYS A 445 25.35 -8.28 1.93
CA CYS A 445 25.88 -6.92 1.97
C CYS A 445 25.85 -6.28 0.57
N TYR A 446 26.31 -7.00 -0.47
CA TYR A 446 26.26 -6.52 -1.85
C TYR A 446 24.85 -6.22 -2.34
N ALA A 447 23.84 -7.00 -1.91
CA ALA A 447 22.45 -6.78 -2.31
C ALA A 447 21.84 -5.47 -1.79
N LEU A 448 22.47 -4.86 -0.78
CA LEU A 448 22.09 -3.55 -0.23
C LEU A 448 22.84 -2.40 -0.92
N THR A 449 23.85 -2.70 -1.75
CA THR A 449 24.68 -1.68 -2.41
C THR A 449 24.13 -1.22 -3.76
N GLN A 450 24.54 -0.02 -4.20
CA GLN A 450 24.25 0.55 -5.51
C GLN A 450 25.32 0.24 -6.58
N ASN A 451 26.27 -0.64 -6.27
CA ASN A 451 27.29 -1.10 -7.22
C ASN A 451 26.68 -1.79 -8.45
N TYR A 452 27.45 -1.80 -9.54
CA TYR A 452 27.07 -2.43 -10.80
C TYR A 452 26.66 -3.89 -10.58
N PHE A 453 25.43 -4.21 -10.99
CA PHE A 453 24.83 -5.51 -10.76
C PHE A 453 25.61 -6.62 -11.47
N GLU A 454 26.03 -6.34 -12.70
CA GLU A 454 26.75 -7.23 -13.59
C GLU A 454 28.11 -7.60 -13.02
N GLU A 455 28.83 -6.63 -12.45
CA GLU A 455 30.13 -6.88 -11.84
C GLU A 455 30.03 -7.84 -10.65
N ILE A 456 29.05 -7.62 -9.77
CA ILE A 456 28.84 -8.49 -8.60
C ILE A 456 28.37 -9.88 -9.02
N ALA A 457 27.44 -9.96 -9.97
CA ALA A 457 26.94 -11.23 -10.49
C ALA A 457 28.08 -12.05 -11.12
N LEU A 458 28.92 -11.42 -11.94
CA LEU A 458 30.09 -12.06 -12.55
C LEU A 458 31.07 -12.54 -11.48
N LYS A 459 31.36 -11.76 -10.43
CA LYS A 459 32.22 -12.18 -9.31
C LYS A 459 31.74 -13.50 -8.67
N PHE A 460 30.44 -13.66 -8.44
CA PHE A 460 29.89 -14.90 -7.86
C PHE A 460 29.88 -16.07 -8.85
N ILE A 461 29.64 -15.81 -10.14
CA ILE A 461 29.70 -16.82 -11.21
C ILE A 461 31.13 -17.34 -11.38
N GLU A 462 32.14 -16.46 -11.43
CA GLU A 462 33.56 -16.83 -11.52
C GLU A 462 34.02 -17.65 -10.31
N ALA A 463 33.52 -17.32 -9.12
CA ALA A 463 33.78 -18.07 -7.89
C ALA A 463 33.04 -19.42 -7.81
N LYS A 464 32.17 -19.74 -8.78
CA LYS A 464 31.30 -20.92 -8.83
C LYS A 464 30.43 -21.09 -7.56
N GLN A 465 29.96 -19.98 -7.00
CA GLN A 465 29.11 -19.98 -5.79
C GLN A 465 27.66 -19.63 -6.14
N GLU A 466 26.90 -20.63 -6.61
CA GLU A 466 25.51 -20.46 -7.02
C GLU A 466 24.58 -20.11 -5.84
N GLU A 467 24.83 -20.67 -4.64
CA GLU A 467 24.03 -20.38 -3.45
C GLU A 467 24.13 -18.90 -3.01
N ALA A 468 25.34 -18.34 -3.05
CA ALA A 468 25.57 -16.94 -2.74
C ALA A 468 24.98 -16.01 -3.80
N LEU A 469 25.04 -16.41 -5.08
CA LEU A 469 24.38 -15.68 -6.16
C LEU A 469 22.86 -15.67 -5.96
N MET A 470 22.24 -16.80 -5.65
CA MET A 470 20.80 -16.88 -5.37
C MET A 470 20.41 -15.94 -4.21
N GLU A 471 21.14 -15.97 -3.10
CA GLU A 471 20.87 -15.08 -1.95
C GLU A 471 21.01 -13.60 -2.32
N PHE A 472 22.02 -13.25 -3.13
CA PHE A 472 22.19 -11.89 -3.65
C PHE A 472 20.98 -11.44 -4.49
N LEU A 473 20.55 -12.29 -5.44
CA LEU A 473 19.41 -12.00 -6.31
C LEU A 473 18.09 -11.90 -5.54
N ILE A 474 17.85 -12.77 -4.56
CA ILE A 474 16.66 -12.73 -3.70
C ILE A 474 16.61 -11.44 -2.89
N LYS A 475 17.73 -11.03 -2.27
CA LYS A 475 17.75 -9.77 -1.52
C LYS A 475 17.63 -8.56 -2.41
N LYS A 476 18.27 -8.55 -3.58
CA LYS A 476 18.13 -7.46 -4.54
C LYS A 476 16.69 -7.34 -5.02
N LEU A 477 16.04 -8.46 -5.36
CA LEU A 477 14.62 -8.50 -5.72
C LEU A 477 13.72 -7.99 -4.59
N SER A 478 14.03 -8.29 -3.33
CA SER A 478 13.24 -7.81 -2.18
C SER A 478 13.32 -6.28 -1.98
N ASN A 479 14.41 -5.66 -2.42
CA ASN A 479 14.71 -4.23 -2.31
C ASN A 479 14.24 -3.41 -3.53
N LEU A 480 13.90 -4.06 -4.65
CA LEU A 480 13.39 -3.36 -5.83
C LEU A 480 12.03 -2.71 -5.58
N LYS A 481 11.82 -1.56 -6.21
CA LYS A 481 10.54 -0.85 -6.14
C LYS A 481 9.53 -1.52 -7.08
N PRO A 482 8.22 -1.51 -6.74
CA PRO A 482 7.18 -2.10 -7.60
C PRO A 482 7.05 -1.39 -8.98
N SER A 483 7.68 -0.23 -9.16
CA SER A 483 7.77 0.47 -10.44
C SER A 483 8.68 -0.22 -11.45
N GLU A 484 9.67 -1.00 -11.01
CA GLU A 484 10.73 -1.59 -11.85
C GLU A 484 10.34 -2.98 -12.36
N LYS A 485 9.21 -3.05 -13.09
CA LYS A 485 8.60 -4.33 -13.52
C LYS A 485 9.50 -5.17 -14.43
N THR A 486 10.27 -4.53 -15.32
CA THR A 486 11.17 -5.22 -16.27
C THR A 486 12.35 -5.88 -15.57
N GLN A 487 13.01 -5.15 -14.66
CA GLN A 487 14.11 -5.69 -13.84
C GLN A 487 13.61 -6.81 -12.94
N THR A 488 12.44 -6.63 -12.32
CA THR A 488 11.81 -7.68 -11.49
C THR A 488 11.54 -8.93 -12.33
N THR A 489 11.00 -8.78 -13.54
CA THR A 489 10.74 -9.90 -14.47
C THR A 489 12.02 -10.66 -14.82
N LEU A 490 13.06 -9.94 -15.27
CA LEU A 490 14.34 -10.56 -15.63
C LEU A 490 14.97 -11.31 -14.45
N LEU A 491 14.97 -10.70 -13.26
CA LEU A 491 15.47 -11.35 -12.06
C LEU A 491 14.62 -12.56 -11.66
N THR A 492 13.29 -12.51 -11.79
CA THR A 492 12.43 -13.66 -11.49
C THR A 492 12.64 -14.82 -12.44
N THR A 493 12.79 -14.55 -13.75
CA THR A 493 13.05 -15.57 -14.76
C THR A 493 14.42 -16.20 -14.51
N TRP A 494 15.44 -15.38 -14.28
CA TRP A 494 16.79 -15.88 -14.01
C TRP A 494 16.87 -16.67 -12.70
N LEU A 495 16.21 -16.19 -11.63
CA LEU A 495 16.10 -16.95 -10.38
C LEU A 495 15.39 -18.28 -10.57
N THR A 496 14.32 -18.32 -11.37
CA THR A 496 13.60 -19.56 -11.66
C THR A 496 14.51 -20.56 -12.36
N GLU A 497 15.25 -20.11 -13.38
CA GLU A 497 16.23 -20.95 -14.08
C GLU A 497 17.34 -21.46 -13.15
N LEU A 498 17.88 -20.59 -12.28
CA LEU A 498 18.89 -20.99 -11.29
C LEU A 498 18.35 -22.01 -10.29
N TYR A 499 17.14 -21.83 -9.78
CA TYR A 499 16.51 -22.79 -8.88
C TYR A 499 16.29 -24.14 -9.56
N LEU A 500 15.80 -24.16 -10.80
CA LEU A 500 15.57 -25.40 -11.54
C LEU A 500 16.88 -26.12 -11.89
N ASN A 501 17.92 -25.39 -12.30
CA ASN A 501 19.24 -25.96 -12.54
C ASN A 501 19.81 -26.58 -11.25
N TRP A 502 19.71 -25.85 -10.13
CA TRP A 502 20.22 -26.33 -8.85
C TRP A 502 19.44 -27.54 -8.30
N LEU A 503 18.11 -27.55 -8.46
CA LEU A 503 17.27 -28.71 -8.13
C LEU A 503 17.62 -29.92 -9.02
N GLY A 504 17.83 -29.73 -10.32
CA GLY A 504 18.24 -30.79 -11.24
C GLY A 504 19.63 -31.38 -10.90
N ILE A 505 20.60 -30.54 -10.54
CA ILE A 505 21.93 -31.00 -10.08
C ILE A 505 21.81 -31.84 -8.81
N LEU A 506 20.92 -31.47 -7.89
CA LEU A 506 20.75 -32.16 -6.62
C LEU A 506 19.89 -33.42 -6.69
N GLU A 507 18.98 -33.51 -7.65
CA GLU A 507 18.15 -34.70 -7.86
C GLU A 507 18.99 -35.94 -8.21
N GLY A 508 20.13 -35.74 -8.90
CA GLY A 508 21.08 -36.80 -9.23
C GLY A 508 21.94 -37.30 -8.06
N ASP A 509 22.04 -36.55 -6.95
CA ASP A 509 22.94 -36.83 -5.83
C ASP A 509 22.16 -37.31 -4.58
N SER A 510 22.07 -38.64 -4.41
CA SER A 510 21.37 -39.26 -3.26
C SER A 510 21.92 -38.87 -1.89
N SER A 511 23.18 -38.43 -1.82
CA SER A 511 23.85 -37.93 -0.60
C SER A 511 23.36 -36.54 -0.15
N LYS A 512 22.75 -35.75 -1.04
CA LYS A 512 22.34 -34.34 -0.79
C LYS A 512 20.81 -34.17 -0.68
N ARG A 513 20.08 -35.25 -0.39
CA ARG A 513 18.61 -35.25 -0.32
C ARG A 513 18.01 -34.21 0.64
N ASN A 514 18.66 -33.95 1.78
CA ASN A 514 18.20 -32.92 2.72
C ASN A 514 18.34 -31.50 2.15
N LEU A 515 19.43 -31.24 1.41
CA LEU A 515 19.69 -29.95 0.76
C LEU A 515 18.73 -29.71 -0.42
N TYR A 516 18.36 -30.79 -1.12
CA TYR A 516 17.32 -30.79 -2.14
C TYR A 516 15.96 -30.42 -1.53
N LEU A 517 15.56 -31.04 -0.42
CA LEU A 517 14.28 -30.76 0.24
C LEU A 517 14.18 -29.30 0.75
N ASP A 518 15.24 -28.80 1.39
CA ASP A 518 15.29 -27.41 1.87
C ASP A 518 15.14 -26.42 0.72
N THR A 519 15.80 -26.66 -0.41
CA THR A 519 15.73 -25.71 -1.53
C THR A 519 14.48 -25.86 -2.36
N ARG A 520 13.89 -27.06 -2.40
CA ARG A 520 12.54 -27.24 -2.90
C ARG A 520 11.55 -26.38 -2.12
N GLU A 521 11.69 -26.33 -0.80
CA GLU A 521 10.84 -25.51 0.06
C GLU A 521 11.11 -24.01 -0.12
N LYS A 522 12.38 -23.60 -0.27
CA LYS A 522 12.76 -22.22 -0.63
C LYS A 522 12.18 -21.81 -1.98
N PHE A 523 12.22 -22.69 -2.98
CA PHE A 523 11.65 -22.44 -4.31
C PHE A 523 10.12 -22.32 -4.25
N ARG A 524 9.43 -23.19 -3.50
CA ARG A 524 7.98 -23.08 -3.27
C ARG A 524 7.62 -21.76 -2.57
N THR A 525 8.39 -21.37 -1.58
CA THR A 525 8.22 -20.08 -0.88
C THR A 525 8.44 -18.90 -1.83
N PHE A 526 9.43 -18.99 -2.72
CA PHE A 526 9.70 -17.99 -3.74
C PHE A 526 8.54 -17.83 -4.74
N LEU A 527 7.98 -18.95 -5.22
CA LEU A 527 6.80 -18.97 -6.11
C LEU A 527 5.53 -18.46 -5.41
N GLY A 528 5.39 -18.70 -4.09
CA GLY A 528 4.25 -18.27 -3.29
C GLY A 528 4.27 -16.79 -2.85
N SER A 529 5.41 -16.11 -3.00
CA SER A 529 5.60 -14.73 -2.51
C SER A 529 4.66 -13.73 -3.19
N PRO A 530 3.89 -12.92 -2.44
CA PRO A 530 2.87 -12.02 -3.00
C PRO A 530 3.45 -10.92 -3.90
N LYS A 531 4.69 -10.47 -3.64
CA LYS A 531 5.38 -9.49 -4.50
C LYS A 531 5.70 -10.04 -5.89
N ASN A 532 5.88 -11.36 -5.98
CA ASN A 532 6.26 -12.04 -7.22
C ASN A 532 5.03 -12.46 -8.03
N LYS A 533 3.86 -12.63 -7.39
CA LYS A 533 2.63 -13.09 -8.07
C LYS A 533 2.27 -12.27 -9.30
N ASP A 534 2.34 -10.94 -9.21
CA ASP A 534 2.00 -10.07 -10.35
C ASP A 534 3.01 -10.23 -11.52
N CYS A 535 4.30 -10.42 -11.22
CA CYS A 535 5.34 -10.61 -12.23
C CYS A 535 5.29 -12.01 -12.83
N LEU A 536 5.06 -13.02 -12.00
CA LEU A 536 4.94 -14.41 -12.41
C LEU A 536 3.64 -14.63 -13.23
N PHE A 537 2.54 -13.89 -12.94
CA PHE A 537 1.29 -13.93 -13.72
C PHE A 537 1.49 -13.38 -15.14
N ASN A 538 2.18 -12.25 -15.26
CA ASN A 538 2.46 -11.64 -16.57
C ASN A 538 3.38 -12.51 -17.43
N ASN A 539 4.29 -13.28 -16.81
CA ASN A 539 5.27 -14.13 -17.50
C ASN A 539 4.95 -15.63 -17.42
N ARG A 540 3.69 -16.00 -17.20
CA ARG A 540 3.26 -17.39 -17.01
C ARG A 540 3.75 -18.33 -18.12
N THR A 541 3.68 -17.91 -19.38
CA THR A 541 4.07 -18.75 -20.53
C THR A 541 5.55 -19.13 -20.49
N SER A 542 6.43 -18.16 -20.26
CA SER A 542 7.88 -18.40 -20.19
C SER A 542 8.27 -19.27 -19.00
N ILE A 543 7.60 -19.10 -17.86
CA ILE A 543 7.87 -19.95 -16.67
C ILE A 543 7.37 -21.38 -16.91
N TYR A 544 6.22 -21.55 -17.56
CA TYR A 544 5.76 -22.87 -17.96
C TYR A 544 6.68 -23.54 -18.96
N GLU A 545 7.22 -22.81 -19.93
CA GLU A 545 8.21 -23.32 -20.88
C GLU A 545 9.50 -23.76 -20.17
N LEU A 546 9.98 -22.99 -19.19
CA LEU A 546 11.14 -23.36 -18.37
C LEU A 546 10.89 -24.59 -17.50
N LEU A 547 9.72 -24.67 -16.83
CA LEU A 547 9.35 -25.84 -16.03
C LEU A 547 9.21 -27.09 -16.91
N ALA A 548 8.64 -26.95 -18.11
CA ALA A 548 8.53 -28.04 -19.07
C ALA A 548 9.89 -28.48 -19.61
N SER A 549 10.83 -27.56 -19.86
CA SER A 549 12.17 -27.90 -20.36
C SER A 549 13.01 -28.66 -19.33
N HIS A 550 12.78 -28.42 -18.04
CA HIS A 550 13.44 -29.15 -16.95
C HIS A 550 12.75 -30.46 -16.57
N GLY A 551 11.54 -30.74 -17.08
CA GLY A 551 10.79 -31.97 -16.78
C GLY A 551 10.14 -32.00 -15.39
N ASP A 552 10.04 -30.84 -14.74
CA ASP A 552 9.59 -30.69 -13.35
C ASP A 552 8.04 -30.67 -13.24
N THR A 553 7.40 -31.84 -13.32
CA THR A 553 5.93 -31.97 -13.30
C THR A 553 5.31 -31.56 -11.96
N GLU A 554 5.93 -31.90 -10.83
CA GLU A 554 5.44 -31.53 -9.49
C GLU A 554 5.40 -30.02 -9.27
N HIS A 555 6.48 -29.32 -9.66
CA HIS A 555 6.59 -27.87 -9.53
C HIS A 555 5.69 -27.13 -10.51
N MET A 556 5.44 -27.72 -11.69
CA MET A 556 4.47 -27.21 -12.66
C MET A 556 3.04 -27.24 -12.12
N VAL A 557 2.63 -28.34 -11.49
CA VAL A 557 1.30 -28.43 -10.83
C VAL A 557 1.21 -27.42 -9.68
N TYR A 558 2.23 -27.34 -8.83
CA TYR A 558 2.28 -26.37 -7.73
C TYR A 558 2.19 -24.91 -8.23
N PHE A 559 2.93 -24.57 -9.28
CA PHE A 559 2.88 -23.25 -9.90
C PHE A 559 1.51 -22.95 -10.51
N ALA A 560 0.90 -23.93 -11.19
CA ALA A 560 -0.44 -23.79 -11.76
C ALA A 560 -1.54 -23.59 -10.70
N VAL A 561 -1.43 -24.25 -9.53
CA VAL A 561 -2.33 -24.02 -8.40
C VAL A 561 -2.17 -22.60 -7.83
N ILE A 562 -0.93 -22.10 -7.68
CA ILE A 562 -0.69 -20.72 -7.21
C ILE A 562 -1.24 -19.70 -8.20
N MET A 563 -1.09 -19.97 -9.50
CA MET A 563 -1.53 -19.08 -10.59
C MET A 563 -3.02 -19.15 -10.89
N GLN A 564 -3.75 -20.06 -10.24
CA GLN A 564 -5.16 -20.33 -10.53
C GLN A 564 -5.40 -20.77 -11.98
N ASP A 565 -4.37 -21.36 -12.63
CA ASP A 565 -4.50 -21.97 -13.96
C ASP A 565 -4.97 -23.42 -13.80
N TYR A 566 -6.22 -23.56 -13.40
CA TYR A 566 -6.84 -24.87 -13.14
C TYR A 566 -7.03 -25.70 -14.40
N GLU A 567 -6.99 -25.08 -15.59
CA GLU A 567 -7.04 -25.80 -16.86
C GLU A 567 -5.86 -26.77 -17.01
N ARG A 568 -4.65 -26.29 -16.72
CA ARG A 568 -3.43 -27.11 -16.79
C ARG A 568 -3.35 -28.13 -15.67
N VAL A 569 -3.81 -27.78 -14.47
CA VAL A 569 -3.88 -28.69 -13.32
C VAL A 569 -4.80 -29.88 -13.64
N VAL A 570 -6.00 -29.60 -14.12
CA VAL A 570 -6.98 -30.63 -14.47
C VAL A 570 -6.49 -31.45 -15.67
N ALA A 571 -5.92 -30.82 -16.70
CA ALA A 571 -5.31 -31.54 -17.81
C ALA A 571 -4.19 -32.50 -17.36
N HIS A 572 -3.35 -32.08 -16.42
CA HIS A 572 -2.28 -32.91 -15.86
C HIS A 572 -2.85 -34.11 -15.11
N HIS A 573 -3.81 -33.92 -14.21
CA HIS A 573 -4.45 -35.02 -13.49
C HIS A 573 -5.21 -35.97 -14.44
N CYS A 574 -5.84 -35.44 -15.49
CA CYS A 574 -6.46 -36.27 -16.54
C CYS A 574 -5.43 -37.09 -17.33
N GLN A 575 -4.21 -36.57 -17.57
CA GLN A 575 -3.14 -37.32 -18.25
C GLN A 575 -2.53 -38.43 -17.37
N HIS A 576 -2.60 -38.31 -16.05
CA HIS A 576 -2.06 -39.28 -15.08
C HIS A 576 -3.13 -40.24 -14.53
N ASP A 577 -4.32 -40.27 -15.15
CA ASP A 577 -5.48 -41.09 -14.74
C ASP A 577 -6.02 -40.79 -13.32
N GLU A 578 -5.65 -39.65 -12.72
CA GLU A 578 -6.12 -39.18 -11.41
C GLU A 578 -7.42 -38.38 -11.53
N TYR A 579 -8.45 -38.99 -12.09
CA TYR A 579 -9.73 -38.32 -12.39
C TYR A 579 -10.49 -37.82 -11.13
N ASP A 580 -10.26 -38.45 -9.97
CA ASP A 580 -10.88 -38.05 -8.69
C ASP A 580 -10.31 -36.72 -8.16
N GLU A 581 -8.99 -36.55 -8.20
CA GLU A 581 -8.30 -35.31 -7.81
C GLU A 581 -8.68 -34.19 -8.79
N ALA A 582 -8.74 -34.49 -10.10
CA ALA A 582 -9.21 -33.57 -11.14
C ALA A 582 -10.62 -33.06 -10.85
N LEU A 583 -11.55 -33.95 -10.48
CA LEU A 583 -12.92 -33.58 -10.10
C LEU A 583 -12.97 -32.77 -8.80
N SER A 584 -12.09 -33.08 -7.84
CA SER A 584 -11.98 -32.31 -6.58
C SER A 584 -11.53 -30.86 -6.83
N VAL A 585 -10.60 -30.65 -7.78
CA VAL A 585 -10.12 -29.33 -8.19
C VAL A 585 -11.25 -28.58 -8.92
N LEU A 586 -11.94 -29.23 -9.86
CA LEU A 586 -13.06 -28.64 -10.58
C LEU A 586 -14.22 -28.24 -9.67
N SER A 587 -14.61 -29.11 -8.74
CA SER A 587 -15.72 -28.86 -7.80
C SER A 587 -15.43 -27.74 -6.79
N ARG A 588 -14.16 -27.51 -6.43
CA ARG A 588 -13.73 -26.37 -5.61
C ARG A 588 -13.83 -25.04 -6.37
N HIS A 589 -13.39 -25.01 -7.63
CA HIS A 589 -13.28 -23.76 -8.40
C HIS A 589 -14.56 -23.36 -9.14
N ARG A 590 -15.44 -24.32 -9.48
CA ARG A 590 -16.77 -24.06 -10.05
C ARG A 590 -16.75 -23.22 -11.32
N ASP A 591 -15.75 -23.42 -12.19
CA ASP A 591 -15.61 -22.70 -13.48
C ASP A 591 -16.33 -23.40 -14.63
N GLU A 592 -17.34 -22.75 -15.21
CA GLU A 592 -18.23 -23.31 -16.25
C GLU A 592 -17.45 -23.81 -17.49
N LYS A 593 -16.49 -23.03 -17.97
CA LYS A 593 -15.69 -23.34 -19.17
C LYS A 593 -14.83 -24.60 -19.01
N LEU A 594 -14.26 -24.80 -17.82
CA LEU A 594 -13.44 -25.98 -17.52
C LEU A 594 -14.32 -27.23 -17.41
N PHE A 595 -15.49 -27.09 -16.79
CA PHE A 595 -16.48 -28.15 -16.78
C PHE A 595 -16.83 -28.58 -18.21
N TYR A 596 -17.17 -27.67 -19.15
CA TYR A 596 -17.48 -28.09 -20.51
C TYR A 596 -16.33 -28.81 -21.23
N LYS A 597 -15.09 -28.35 -21.04
CA LYS A 597 -13.91 -28.92 -21.73
C LYS A 597 -13.54 -30.31 -21.23
N PHE A 598 -13.58 -30.53 -19.91
CA PHE A 598 -13.16 -31.79 -19.30
C PHE A 598 -14.31 -32.79 -19.08
N SER A 599 -15.57 -32.35 -19.18
CA SER A 599 -16.76 -33.20 -19.04
C SER A 599 -16.79 -34.43 -19.96
N PRO A 600 -16.42 -34.35 -21.27
CA PRO A 600 -16.41 -35.53 -22.14
C PRO A 600 -15.43 -36.62 -21.69
N VAL A 601 -14.30 -36.23 -21.11
CA VAL A 601 -13.26 -37.17 -20.63
C VAL A 601 -13.68 -37.75 -19.28
N LEU A 602 -14.13 -36.90 -18.36
CA LEU A 602 -14.49 -37.32 -17.00
C LEU A 602 -15.73 -38.23 -16.97
N ILE A 603 -16.72 -38.00 -17.83
CA ILE A 603 -17.94 -38.82 -17.84
C ILE A 603 -17.68 -40.25 -18.32
N GLN A 604 -16.70 -40.45 -19.20
CA GLN A 604 -16.31 -41.78 -19.70
C GLN A 604 -15.74 -42.66 -18.57
N HIS A 605 -14.99 -42.06 -17.63
CA HIS A 605 -14.30 -42.79 -16.57
C HIS A 605 -15.05 -42.78 -15.22
N ILE A 606 -15.66 -41.66 -14.81
CA ILE A 606 -16.33 -41.51 -13.49
C ILE A 606 -17.71 -40.82 -13.62
N PRO A 607 -18.73 -41.50 -14.16
CA PRO A 607 -20.04 -40.87 -14.42
C PRO A 607 -20.80 -40.43 -13.17
N LYS A 608 -20.78 -41.23 -12.10
CA LYS A 608 -21.58 -40.95 -10.89
C LYS A 608 -21.12 -39.69 -10.16
N LYS A 609 -19.82 -39.59 -9.87
CA LYS A 609 -19.26 -38.44 -9.16
C LYS A 609 -19.33 -37.16 -10.02
N VAL A 610 -19.20 -37.29 -11.34
CA VAL A 610 -19.33 -36.16 -12.28
C VAL A 610 -20.77 -35.63 -12.31
N VAL A 611 -21.77 -36.52 -12.38
CA VAL A 611 -23.18 -36.12 -12.33
C VAL A 611 -23.53 -35.50 -10.98
N ASP A 612 -23.06 -36.05 -9.85
CA ASP A 612 -23.23 -35.42 -8.53
C ASP A 612 -22.57 -34.03 -8.48
N ALA A 613 -21.40 -33.86 -9.11
CA ALA A 613 -20.74 -32.56 -9.24
C ALA A 613 -21.55 -31.58 -10.11
N TRP A 614 -22.15 -32.02 -11.22
CA TRP A 614 -23.02 -31.18 -12.04
C TRP A 614 -24.30 -30.77 -11.30
N ILE A 615 -24.92 -31.70 -10.54
CA ILE A 615 -26.07 -31.40 -9.69
C ILE A 615 -25.69 -30.34 -8.63
N SER A 616 -24.50 -30.46 -8.03
CA SER A 616 -24.00 -29.47 -7.06
C SER A 616 -23.75 -28.07 -7.66
N MET A 617 -23.51 -27.99 -8.97
CA MET A 617 -23.28 -26.76 -9.72
C MET A 617 -24.59 -26.06 -10.14
N GLY A 618 -25.71 -26.80 -10.17
CA GLY A 618 -27.05 -26.25 -10.36
C GLY A 618 -27.21 -25.44 -11.65
N SER A 619 -27.75 -24.22 -11.52
CA SER A 619 -28.10 -23.30 -12.61
C SER A 619 -26.90 -22.61 -13.30
N ARG A 620 -25.66 -22.93 -12.92
CA ARG A 620 -24.46 -22.33 -13.53
C ARG A 620 -24.00 -23.04 -14.80
N LEU A 621 -24.49 -24.24 -15.05
CA LEU A 621 -24.11 -25.01 -16.24
C LEU A 621 -25.27 -25.00 -17.24
N ASP A 622 -25.00 -24.49 -18.44
CA ASP A 622 -25.86 -24.63 -19.60
C ASP A 622 -25.87 -26.10 -20.01
N ALA A 623 -26.98 -26.78 -19.70
CA ALA A 623 -27.19 -28.17 -20.05
C ALA A 623 -26.98 -28.44 -21.56
N ARG A 624 -27.23 -27.45 -22.43
CA ARG A 624 -27.03 -27.53 -23.89
C ARG A 624 -25.62 -27.93 -24.31
N ASN A 625 -24.60 -27.36 -23.66
CA ASN A 625 -23.20 -27.62 -24.02
C ASN A 625 -22.73 -29.00 -23.53
N LEU A 626 -23.47 -29.62 -22.61
CA LEU A 626 -23.23 -30.96 -22.08
C LEU A 626 -23.98 -32.05 -22.86
N ILE A 627 -25.01 -31.70 -23.65
CA ILE A 627 -25.76 -32.66 -24.48
C ILE A 627 -24.85 -33.47 -25.41
N PRO A 628 -23.91 -32.89 -26.20
CA PRO A 628 -23.06 -33.69 -27.08
C PRO A 628 -22.18 -34.69 -26.33
N ALA A 629 -21.69 -34.31 -25.14
CA ALA A 629 -20.91 -35.19 -24.28
C ALA A 629 -21.76 -36.35 -23.74
N LEU A 630 -23.00 -36.07 -23.35
CA LEU A 630 -23.97 -37.06 -22.88
C LEU A 630 -24.50 -37.97 -23.99
N VAL A 631 -24.71 -37.45 -25.20
CA VAL A 631 -25.16 -38.24 -26.35
C VAL A 631 -24.10 -39.28 -26.75
N ASN A 632 -22.84 -38.86 -26.90
CA ASN A 632 -21.73 -39.78 -27.18
C ASN A 632 -21.55 -40.84 -26.08
N TYR A 633 -21.79 -40.44 -24.83
CA TYR A 633 -21.77 -41.33 -23.67
C TYR A 633 -22.94 -42.33 -23.70
N SER A 634 -24.16 -41.87 -23.97
CA SER A 634 -25.38 -42.70 -23.98
C SER A 634 -25.43 -43.73 -25.12
N GLN A 635 -24.79 -43.45 -26.26
CA GLN A 635 -24.71 -44.39 -27.40
C GLN A 635 -23.75 -45.56 -27.15
N SER A 636 -22.82 -45.43 -26.22
CA SER A 636 -21.72 -46.39 -26.00
C SER A 636 -21.85 -47.19 -24.70
N ALA A 637 -22.91 -46.96 -23.90
CA ALA A 637 -22.93 -47.28 -22.48
C ALA A 637 -24.11 -48.20 -22.06
N SER A 638 -23.89 -48.92 -20.95
CA SER A 638 -24.85 -49.84 -20.32
C SER A 638 -26.06 -49.12 -19.70
N THR A 639 -27.18 -49.81 -19.48
CA THR A 639 -28.44 -49.26 -18.92
C THR A 639 -28.26 -48.47 -17.61
N GLN A 640 -27.27 -48.84 -16.78
CA GLN A 640 -26.96 -48.10 -15.54
C GLN A 640 -26.35 -46.71 -15.78
N GLN A 641 -25.60 -46.55 -16.87
CA GLN A 641 -24.94 -45.29 -17.22
C GLN A 641 -25.93 -44.32 -17.88
N ILE A 642 -26.93 -44.85 -18.61
CA ILE A 642 -28.06 -44.08 -19.13
C ILE A 642 -28.96 -43.55 -18.00
N ASN A 643 -29.15 -44.33 -16.93
CA ASN A 643 -29.91 -43.90 -15.76
C ASN A 643 -29.31 -42.67 -15.05
N GLU A 644 -27.98 -42.50 -15.04
CA GLU A 644 -27.34 -41.32 -14.45
C GLU A 644 -27.48 -40.08 -15.36
N ALA A 645 -27.50 -40.27 -16.69
CA ALA A 645 -27.84 -39.20 -17.63
C ALA A 645 -29.30 -38.76 -17.46
N ILE A 646 -30.23 -39.70 -17.25
CA ILE A 646 -31.63 -39.42 -16.92
C ILE A 646 -31.72 -38.64 -15.59
N ARG A 647 -30.99 -39.05 -14.55
CA ARG A 647 -30.98 -38.36 -13.25
C ARG A 647 -30.55 -36.89 -13.37
N TYR A 648 -29.54 -36.61 -14.19
CA TYR A 648 -29.13 -35.22 -14.45
C TYR A 648 -30.19 -34.44 -15.24
N MET A 649 -30.77 -35.05 -16.28
CA MET A 649 -31.81 -34.41 -17.11
C MET A 649 -33.11 -34.16 -16.32
N GLU A 650 -33.50 -35.08 -15.42
CA GLU A 650 -34.60 -34.89 -14.48
C GLU A 650 -34.34 -33.72 -13.53
N PHE A 651 -33.11 -33.57 -13.05
CA PHE A 651 -32.72 -32.40 -12.26
C PHE A 651 -32.84 -31.10 -13.07
N CYS A 652 -32.39 -31.10 -14.34
CA CYS A 652 -32.53 -29.94 -15.22
C CYS A 652 -33.99 -29.56 -15.48
N VAL A 653 -34.88 -30.54 -15.62
CA VAL A 653 -36.30 -30.24 -15.92
C VAL A 653 -37.09 -29.90 -14.66
N TYR A 654 -36.96 -30.65 -13.56
CA TYR A 654 -37.79 -30.45 -12.37
C TYR A 654 -37.24 -29.43 -11.37
N GLN A 655 -35.91 -29.22 -11.31
CA GLN A 655 -35.31 -28.31 -10.31
C GLN A 655 -34.75 -27.03 -10.93
N LEU A 656 -34.29 -27.06 -12.18
CA LEU A 656 -33.82 -25.87 -12.89
C LEU A 656 -34.88 -25.20 -13.76
N GLU A 657 -36.04 -25.84 -13.96
CA GLU A 657 -37.15 -25.36 -14.80
C GLU A 657 -36.69 -24.90 -16.20
N GLU A 658 -35.70 -25.59 -16.77
CA GLU A 658 -35.17 -25.25 -18.08
C GLU A 658 -36.25 -25.40 -19.16
N THR A 659 -36.43 -24.37 -19.99
CA THR A 659 -37.51 -24.30 -21.00
C THR A 659 -37.05 -24.71 -22.41
N GLN A 660 -35.80 -25.19 -22.53
CA GLN A 660 -35.15 -25.39 -23.83
C GLN A 660 -35.53 -26.69 -24.53
N GLN A 661 -36.01 -26.58 -25.77
CA GLN A 661 -36.53 -27.70 -26.56
C GLN A 661 -35.60 -28.91 -26.72
N ALA A 662 -34.29 -28.67 -26.84
CA ALA A 662 -33.32 -29.74 -27.02
C ALA A 662 -33.20 -30.66 -25.78
N ILE A 663 -33.33 -30.10 -24.57
CA ILE A 663 -33.20 -30.85 -23.31
C ILE A 663 -34.40 -31.79 -23.17
N HIS A 664 -35.61 -31.26 -23.37
CA HIS A 664 -36.83 -32.07 -23.32
C HIS A 664 -36.84 -33.13 -24.43
N ASN A 665 -36.41 -32.81 -25.66
CA ASN A 665 -36.30 -33.78 -26.75
C ASN A 665 -35.30 -34.90 -26.45
N TYR A 666 -34.16 -34.58 -25.83
CA TYR A 666 -33.18 -35.58 -25.42
C TYR A 666 -33.70 -36.43 -24.26
N LEU A 667 -34.34 -35.84 -23.25
CA LEU A 667 -34.98 -36.58 -22.16
C LEU A 667 -36.08 -37.52 -22.70
N LEU A 668 -36.89 -37.07 -23.65
CA LEU A 668 -37.87 -37.90 -24.37
C LEU A 668 -37.21 -39.07 -25.09
N SER A 669 -36.07 -38.84 -25.76
CA SER A 669 -35.28 -39.90 -26.39
C SER A 669 -34.80 -40.95 -25.39
N LEU A 670 -34.37 -40.53 -24.19
CA LEU A 670 -33.92 -41.44 -23.14
C LEU A 670 -35.08 -42.18 -22.46
N TYR A 671 -36.23 -41.52 -22.26
CA TYR A 671 -37.42 -42.15 -21.68
C TYR A 671 -38.05 -43.18 -22.61
N ALA A 672 -38.16 -42.90 -23.91
CA ALA A 672 -38.65 -43.88 -24.89
C ALA A 672 -37.78 -45.14 -24.94
N LEU A 673 -36.47 -45.01 -24.71
CA LEU A 673 -35.54 -46.14 -24.75
C LEU A 673 -35.51 -46.96 -23.45
N CYS A 674 -35.66 -46.34 -22.28
CA CYS A 674 -35.36 -46.98 -20.99
C CYS A 674 -36.52 -47.03 -19.98
N ARG A 675 -37.52 -46.13 -20.05
CA ARG A 675 -38.67 -46.10 -19.11
C ARG A 675 -39.96 -45.56 -19.76
N PRO A 676 -40.82 -46.43 -20.33
CA PRO A 676 -42.09 -46.01 -20.93
C PRO A 676 -43.13 -45.51 -19.91
N ASP A 677 -43.07 -45.95 -18.65
CA ASP A 677 -44.03 -45.53 -17.63
C ASP A 677 -43.81 -44.07 -17.18
N SER A 678 -42.54 -43.66 -17.08
CA SER A 678 -42.16 -42.27 -16.73
C SER A 678 -42.38 -41.29 -17.90
N LEU A 679 -42.39 -41.80 -19.13
CA LEU A 679 -42.71 -41.03 -20.34
C LEU A 679 -44.15 -40.51 -20.31
N LEU A 680 -45.11 -41.37 -19.96
CA LEU A 680 -46.52 -40.98 -19.87
C LEU A 680 -46.75 -39.93 -18.79
N SER A 681 -46.19 -40.15 -17.58
CA SER A 681 -46.30 -39.17 -16.49
C SER A 681 -45.67 -37.82 -16.85
N TYR A 682 -44.59 -37.83 -17.62
CA TYR A 682 -43.91 -36.61 -18.07
C TYR A 682 -44.74 -35.84 -19.11
N LEU A 683 -45.34 -36.55 -20.08
CA LEU A 683 -46.22 -35.96 -21.08
C LEU A 683 -47.51 -35.39 -20.48
N GLU A 684 -48.08 -36.07 -19.48
CA GLU A 684 -49.27 -35.60 -18.75
C GLU A 684 -48.96 -34.35 -17.90
N GLN A 685 -47.80 -34.29 -17.25
CA GLN A 685 -47.36 -33.15 -16.45
C GLN A 685 -47.00 -31.92 -17.29
N ALA A 686 -46.51 -32.10 -18.53
CA ALA A 686 -46.18 -31.00 -19.44
C ALA A 686 -47.41 -30.20 -19.92
N GLY A 687 -48.63 -30.72 -19.69
CA GLY A 687 -49.89 -30.04 -19.95
C GLY A 687 -50.39 -30.14 -21.40
N THR A 688 -51.58 -29.60 -21.65
CA THR A 688 -52.32 -29.74 -22.92
C THR A 688 -52.10 -28.58 -23.90
N ASN A 689 -51.42 -27.52 -23.48
CA ASN A 689 -51.27 -26.30 -24.29
C ASN A 689 -50.00 -26.34 -25.16
N PRO A 690 -50.11 -26.22 -26.50
CA PRO A 690 -48.95 -26.25 -27.42
C PRO A 690 -47.85 -25.25 -27.06
N ASN A 691 -48.23 -24.06 -26.55
CA ASN A 691 -47.30 -22.98 -26.23
C ASN A 691 -46.58 -23.12 -24.88
N ARG A 692 -47.03 -24.03 -24.01
CA ARG A 692 -46.35 -24.34 -22.73
C ARG A 692 -45.47 -25.58 -22.84
N ILE A 693 -45.54 -26.28 -23.97
CA ILE A 693 -44.82 -27.51 -24.18
C ILE A 693 -43.44 -27.17 -24.73
N HIS A 694 -42.45 -27.49 -23.91
CA HIS A 694 -41.05 -27.25 -24.21
C HIS A 694 -40.40 -28.40 -24.99
N TYR A 695 -41.15 -29.27 -25.66
CA TYR A 695 -40.60 -30.30 -26.56
C TYR A 695 -41.18 -30.22 -27.97
N ASP A 696 -40.45 -30.75 -28.96
CA ASP A 696 -40.94 -30.88 -30.33
C ASP A 696 -41.95 -32.01 -30.43
N LEU A 697 -43.22 -31.65 -30.60
CA LEU A 697 -44.34 -32.58 -30.75
C LEU A 697 -44.16 -33.53 -31.94
N LYS A 698 -43.58 -33.06 -33.06
CA LYS A 698 -43.36 -33.88 -34.27
C LYS A 698 -42.23 -34.89 -34.06
N TYR A 699 -41.17 -34.46 -33.37
CA TYR A 699 -40.06 -35.35 -33.00
C TYR A 699 -40.52 -36.41 -31.99
N ALA A 700 -41.27 -36.00 -30.97
CA ALA A 700 -41.84 -36.89 -29.97
C ALA A 700 -42.79 -37.92 -30.59
N LEU A 701 -43.65 -37.53 -31.54
CA LEU A 701 -44.50 -38.46 -32.29
C LEU A 701 -43.71 -39.49 -33.08
N ARG A 702 -42.69 -39.06 -33.81
CA ARG A 702 -41.85 -39.97 -34.60
C ARG A 702 -41.21 -41.02 -33.69
N LEU A 703 -40.63 -40.57 -32.59
CA LEU A 703 -39.94 -41.43 -31.64
C LEU A 703 -40.92 -42.41 -30.95
N CYS A 704 -42.08 -41.92 -30.50
CA CYS A 704 -43.10 -42.77 -29.87
C CYS A 704 -43.71 -43.77 -30.85
N ALA A 705 -43.85 -43.40 -32.13
CA ALA A 705 -44.34 -44.29 -33.18
C ALA A 705 -43.29 -45.37 -33.54
N GLU A 706 -42.00 -45.00 -33.61
CA GLU A 706 -40.90 -45.95 -33.85
C GLU A 706 -40.78 -46.99 -32.73
N HIS A 707 -41.02 -46.60 -31.48
CA HIS A 707 -40.98 -47.49 -30.31
C HIS A 707 -42.33 -48.16 -29.96
N GLY A 708 -43.41 -47.89 -30.72
CA GLY A 708 -44.72 -48.53 -30.54
C GLY A 708 -45.52 -48.07 -29.31
N HIS A 709 -45.27 -46.86 -28.80
CA HIS A 709 -45.96 -46.31 -27.62
C HIS A 709 -47.29 -45.62 -27.99
N HIS A 710 -48.30 -46.40 -28.36
CA HIS A 710 -49.58 -45.88 -28.87
C HIS A 710 -50.31 -44.91 -27.93
N ARG A 711 -50.27 -45.12 -26.60
CA ARG A 711 -50.90 -44.22 -25.61
C ARG A 711 -50.24 -42.84 -25.55
N ALA A 712 -48.92 -42.80 -25.62
CA ALA A 712 -48.16 -41.55 -25.69
C ALA A 712 -48.43 -40.83 -27.02
N CYS A 713 -48.53 -41.56 -28.13
CA CYS A 713 -48.92 -41.00 -29.42
C CYS A 713 -50.30 -40.34 -29.38
N VAL A 714 -51.32 -41.01 -28.81
CA VAL A 714 -52.67 -40.44 -28.65
C VAL A 714 -52.63 -39.13 -27.86
N HIS A 715 -51.87 -39.09 -26.75
CA HIS A 715 -51.69 -37.86 -25.97
C HIS A 715 -51.03 -36.74 -26.78
N ILE A 716 -49.99 -37.04 -27.57
CA ILE A 716 -49.32 -36.02 -28.39
C ILE A 716 -50.23 -35.54 -29.53
N TYR A 717 -51.01 -36.43 -30.18
CA TYR A 717 -51.98 -36.01 -31.20
C TYR A 717 -53.10 -35.14 -30.61
N LYS A 718 -53.57 -35.46 -29.39
CA LYS A 718 -54.50 -34.61 -28.63
C LYS A 718 -53.95 -33.21 -28.40
N VAL A 719 -52.67 -33.11 -28.05
CA VAL A 719 -51.98 -31.83 -27.84
C VAL A 719 -51.77 -31.07 -29.16
N MET A 720 -51.53 -31.77 -30.26
CA MET A 720 -51.34 -31.16 -31.59
C MET A 720 -52.65 -30.70 -32.25
N GLU A 721 -53.80 -30.84 -31.57
CA GLU A 721 -55.14 -30.56 -32.11
C GLU A 721 -55.50 -31.37 -33.36
N LEU A 722 -54.73 -32.44 -33.64
CA LEU A 722 -54.98 -33.40 -34.72
C LEU A 722 -55.91 -34.51 -34.21
N TYR A 723 -57.12 -34.12 -33.84
CA TYR A 723 -58.09 -35.01 -33.19
C TYR A 723 -58.52 -36.18 -34.08
N GLU A 724 -58.54 -36.03 -35.40
CA GLU A 724 -58.89 -37.12 -36.31
C GLU A 724 -57.89 -38.29 -36.22
N GLU A 725 -56.59 -37.99 -36.29
CA GLU A 725 -55.51 -38.98 -36.17
C GLU A 725 -55.41 -39.51 -34.73
N ALA A 726 -55.67 -38.65 -33.74
CA ALA A 726 -55.75 -39.06 -32.34
C ALA A 726 -56.84 -40.10 -32.11
N VAL A 727 -58.04 -39.89 -32.68
CA VAL A 727 -59.18 -40.80 -32.56
C VAL A 727 -58.92 -42.09 -33.33
N ASP A 728 -58.33 -42.04 -34.53
CA ASP A 728 -58.00 -43.24 -35.30
C ASP A 728 -57.01 -44.15 -34.56
N LEU A 729 -56.02 -43.58 -33.87
CA LEU A 729 -55.07 -44.34 -33.04
C LEU A 729 -55.65 -44.71 -31.66
N ALA A 730 -56.54 -43.89 -31.09
CA ALA A 730 -57.22 -44.20 -29.85
C ALA A 730 -58.20 -45.36 -30.02
N LEU A 731 -58.90 -45.45 -31.15
CA LEU A 731 -59.81 -46.57 -31.47
C LEU A 731 -59.07 -47.92 -31.53
N GLN A 732 -57.77 -47.94 -31.83
CA GLN A 732 -56.94 -49.15 -31.79
C GLN A 732 -56.55 -49.57 -30.36
N VAL A 733 -56.65 -48.66 -29.38
CA VAL A 733 -56.19 -48.87 -27.99
C VAL A 733 -57.36 -48.98 -27.02
N ASP A 734 -58.26 -47.99 -27.00
CA ASP A 734 -59.42 -47.93 -26.11
C ASP A 734 -60.50 -46.95 -26.63
N VAL A 735 -61.76 -47.40 -26.70
CA VAL A 735 -62.90 -46.60 -27.19
C VAL A 735 -63.22 -45.45 -26.23
N ASP A 736 -62.98 -45.62 -24.93
CA ASP A 736 -63.25 -44.57 -23.95
C ASP A 736 -62.21 -43.44 -24.01
N LEU A 737 -60.96 -43.74 -24.36
CA LEU A 737 -59.97 -42.72 -24.71
C LEU A 737 -60.38 -41.96 -25.97
N ALA A 738 -60.92 -42.65 -26.99
CA ALA A 738 -61.42 -42.02 -28.20
C ALA A 738 -62.60 -41.06 -27.93
N LYS A 739 -63.55 -41.43 -27.04
CA LYS A 739 -64.62 -40.52 -26.58
C LYS A 739 -64.06 -39.26 -25.92
N SER A 740 -63.12 -39.43 -24.99
CA SER A 740 -62.48 -38.30 -24.32
C SER A 740 -61.71 -37.39 -25.30
N CYS A 741 -61.17 -37.96 -26.39
CA CYS A 741 -60.49 -37.21 -27.44
C CYS A 741 -61.47 -36.41 -28.31
N ALA A 742 -62.66 -36.96 -28.56
CA ALA A 742 -63.69 -36.33 -29.38
C ALA A 742 -64.46 -35.20 -28.68
N ASP A 743 -64.44 -35.14 -27.35
CA ASP A 743 -65.12 -34.09 -26.57
C ASP A 743 -64.29 -32.81 -26.36
N LEU A 744 -62.97 -32.87 -26.56
CA LEU A 744 -62.06 -31.72 -26.37
C LEU A 744 -62.22 -30.54 -27.33
N PRO A 745 -62.57 -30.69 -28.62
CA PRO A 745 -62.79 -29.53 -29.49
C PRO A 745 -64.13 -28.86 -29.12
N GLU A 746 -64.08 -27.89 -28.20
CA GLU A 746 -65.25 -27.12 -27.76
C GLU A 746 -65.68 -26.04 -28.79
N ASP A 747 -64.73 -25.50 -29.57
CA ASP A 747 -64.97 -24.38 -30.50
C ASP A 747 -65.48 -24.82 -31.89
N ASP A 748 -65.17 -26.05 -32.32
CA ASP A 748 -65.53 -26.58 -33.65
C ASP A 748 -66.61 -27.66 -33.57
N GLU A 749 -67.88 -27.22 -33.52
CA GLU A 749 -69.04 -28.12 -33.50
C GLU A 749 -69.08 -29.08 -34.70
N GLU A 750 -68.65 -28.63 -35.88
CA GLU A 750 -68.59 -29.46 -37.09
C GLU A 750 -67.54 -30.56 -37.01
N LEU A 751 -66.39 -30.28 -36.42
CA LEU A 751 -65.29 -31.23 -36.26
C LEU A 751 -65.63 -32.25 -35.17
N ARG A 752 -66.20 -31.80 -34.05
CA ARG A 752 -66.76 -32.68 -33.02
C ARG A 752 -67.81 -33.62 -33.61
N LYS A 753 -68.72 -33.11 -34.43
CA LYS A 753 -69.73 -33.93 -35.13
C LYS A 753 -69.08 -34.97 -36.06
N LYS A 754 -68.05 -34.60 -36.82
CA LYS A 754 -67.31 -35.54 -37.71
C LYS A 754 -66.57 -36.62 -36.93
N LEU A 755 -65.91 -36.29 -35.82
CA LEU A 755 -65.19 -37.23 -34.95
C LEU A 755 -66.16 -38.21 -34.29
N TRP A 756 -67.25 -37.70 -33.71
CA TRP A 756 -68.28 -38.55 -33.12
C TRP A 756 -68.98 -39.43 -34.16
N LEU A 757 -69.16 -38.97 -35.41
CA LEU A 757 -69.62 -39.83 -36.51
C LEU A 757 -68.60 -40.91 -36.88
N LYS A 758 -67.29 -40.62 -36.85
CA LYS A 758 -66.24 -41.63 -37.07
C LYS A 758 -66.22 -42.66 -35.94
N ILE A 759 -66.33 -42.24 -34.69
CA ILE A 759 -66.44 -43.14 -33.52
C ILE A 759 -67.72 -43.97 -33.61
N ALA A 760 -68.87 -43.35 -33.90
CA ALA A 760 -70.13 -44.06 -34.07
C ALA A 760 -70.07 -45.06 -35.24
N ARG A 761 -69.43 -44.69 -36.36
CA ARG A 761 -69.19 -45.60 -37.49
C ARG A 761 -68.35 -46.80 -37.04
N HIS A 762 -67.27 -46.58 -36.31
CA HIS A 762 -66.39 -47.65 -35.82
C HIS A 762 -67.11 -48.56 -34.80
N VAL A 763 -67.86 -47.98 -33.84
CA VAL A 763 -68.62 -48.74 -32.84
C VAL A 763 -69.76 -49.55 -33.48
N VAL A 764 -70.43 -49.01 -34.50
CA VAL A 764 -71.52 -49.71 -35.22
C VAL A 764 -70.97 -50.78 -36.17
N GLN A 765 -69.84 -50.53 -36.86
CA GLN A 765 -69.26 -51.47 -37.83
C GLN A 765 -68.42 -52.57 -37.19
N GLU A 766 -67.58 -52.24 -36.19
CA GLU A 766 -66.64 -53.18 -35.57
C GLU A 766 -67.20 -53.83 -34.29
N GLU A 767 -67.81 -53.06 -33.37
CA GLU A 767 -68.32 -53.62 -32.11
C GLU A 767 -69.76 -54.18 -32.19
N LYS A 768 -70.55 -53.84 -33.22
CA LYS A 768 -71.94 -54.29 -33.46
C LYS A 768 -72.89 -54.15 -32.26
N ASP A 769 -72.63 -53.24 -31.33
CA ASP A 769 -73.44 -53.06 -30.11
C ASP A 769 -74.27 -51.76 -30.16
N VAL A 770 -75.58 -51.93 -30.44
CA VAL A 770 -76.55 -50.82 -30.56
C VAL A 770 -76.69 -50.07 -29.24
N LYS A 771 -76.52 -50.73 -28.08
CA LYS A 771 -76.70 -50.08 -26.78
C LYS A 771 -75.53 -49.16 -26.42
N LYS A 772 -74.29 -49.56 -26.72
CA LYS A 772 -73.11 -48.70 -26.58
C LYS A 772 -73.17 -47.52 -27.56
N ALA A 773 -73.63 -47.74 -28.79
CA ALA A 773 -73.85 -46.68 -29.76
C ALA A 773 -74.93 -45.67 -29.29
N MET A 774 -76.02 -46.15 -28.66
CA MET A 774 -77.03 -45.27 -28.06
C MET A 774 -76.50 -44.53 -26.84
N ALA A 775 -75.64 -45.14 -26.01
CA ALA A 775 -74.97 -44.45 -24.93
C ALA A 775 -74.03 -43.34 -25.46
N CYS A 776 -73.30 -43.61 -26.54
CA CYS A 776 -72.49 -42.60 -27.25
C CYS A 776 -73.33 -41.45 -27.82
N LEU A 777 -74.55 -41.73 -28.30
CA LEU A 777 -75.50 -40.70 -28.76
C LEU A 777 -76.02 -39.85 -27.60
N SER A 778 -76.35 -40.47 -26.46
CA SER A 778 -76.74 -39.75 -25.25
C SER A 778 -75.61 -38.88 -24.67
N SER A 779 -74.35 -39.25 -24.91
CA SER A 779 -73.17 -38.48 -24.50
C SER A 779 -72.94 -37.22 -25.35
N CYS A 780 -73.57 -37.08 -26.52
CA CYS A 780 -73.29 -35.98 -27.45
C CYS A 780 -74.56 -35.16 -27.74
N ALA A 781 -74.57 -33.88 -27.34
CA ALA A 781 -75.69 -32.97 -27.62
C ALA A 781 -75.79 -32.52 -29.09
N LEU A 782 -74.72 -32.68 -29.88
CA LEU A 782 -74.66 -32.19 -31.27
C LEU A 782 -75.19 -33.16 -32.33
N LEU A 783 -75.22 -34.46 -32.03
CA LEU A 783 -75.65 -35.46 -32.98
C LEU A 783 -77.15 -35.64 -32.90
N LYS A 784 -77.85 -35.34 -33.99
CA LYS A 784 -79.26 -35.70 -34.12
C LYS A 784 -79.34 -37.15 -34.56
N ILE A 785 -80.42 -37.80 -34.13
CA ILE A 785 -80.73 -39.19 -34.52
C ILE A 785 -80.72 -39.36 -36.05
N GLU A 786 -81.13 -38.31 -36.77
CA GLU A 786 -81.13 -38.22 -38.24
C GLU A 786 -79.77 -38.52 -38.88
N ASP A 787 -78.67 -38.12 -38.24
CA ASP A 787 -77.32 -38.24 -38.80
C ASP A 787 -76.75 -39.66 -38.70
N VAL A 788 -77.25 -40.47 -37.75
CA VAL A 788 -76.72 -41.83 -37.49
C VAL A 788 -77.60 -42.93 -38.10
N LEU A 789 -78.88 -42.64 -38.37
CA LEU A 789 -79.83 -43.55 -39.02
C LEU A 789 -79.30 -44.22 -40.32
N PRO A 790 -78.57 -43.53 -41.23
CA PRO A 790 -78.07 -44.13 -42.47
C PRO A 790 -77.01 -45.23 -42.27
N PHE A 791 -76.39 -45.32 -41.10
CA PHE A 791 -75.31 -46.26 -40.82
C PHE A 791 -75.77 -47.56 -40.17
N PHE A 792 -77.06 -47.66 -39.81
CA PHE A 792 -77.65 -48.89 -39.30
C PHE A 792 -78.11 -49.79 -40.46
N PRO A 793 -77.97 -51.11 -40.35
CA PRO A 793 -78.56 -52.03 -41.31
C PRO A 793 -80.10 -51.92 -41.29
N ASP A 794 -80.77 -52.17 -42.42
CA ASP A 794 -82.22 -51.96 -42.66
C ASP A 794 -83.18 -52.67 -41.66
N PHE A 795 -82.66 -53.49 -40.75
CA PHE A 795 -83.43 -54.34 -39.84
C PHE A 795 -83.18 -54.00 -38.35
N VAL A 796 -83.24 -52.72 -37.99
CA VAL A 796 -83.22 -52.27 -36.58
C VAL A 796 -84.64 -51.91 -36.11
N THR A 797 -85.06 -52.44 -34.96
CA THR A 797 -86.39 -52.21 -34.38
C THR A 797 -86.56 -50.77 -33.89
N ILE A 798 -87.61 -50.11 -34.36
CA ILE A 798 -87.98 -48.70 -34.06
C ILE A 798 -88.19 -48.44 -32.56
N ASP A 799 -88.46 -49.48 -31.76
CA ASP A 799 -88.65 -49.37 -30.31
C ASP A 799 -87.44 -48.75 -29.59
N HIS A 800 -86.22 -48.90 -30.11
CA HIS A 800 -85.03 -48.29 -29.53
C HIS A 800 -84.92 -46.78 -29.74
N PHE A 801 -85.73 -46.17 -30.62
CA PHE A 801 -85.65 -44.75 -30.98
C PHE A 801 -86.80 -43.88 -30.45
N LYS A 802 -87.87 -44.49 -29.92
CA LYS A 802 -89.10 -43.78 -29.52
C LYS A 802 -88.85 -42.66 -28.50
N GLU A 803 -88.09 -42.96 -27.45
CA GLU A 803 -87.84 -42.00 -26.36
C GLU A 803 -86.98 -40.83 -26.82
N ALA A 804 -85.95 -41.09 -27.64
CA ALA A 804 -85.04 -40.07 -28.13
C ALA A 804 -85.73 -39.08 -29.10
N ILE A 805 -86.71 -39.54 -29.88
CA ILE A 805 -87.54 -38.69 -30.76
C ILE A 805 -88.46 -37.79 -29.94
N CYS A 806 -89.07 -38.31 -28.86
CA CYS A 806 -89.99 -37.52 -28.02
C CYS A 806 -89.25 -36.38 -27.30
N ASN A 807 -88.06 -36.64 -26.74
CA ASN A 807 -87.26 -35.62 -26.05
C ASN A 807 -86.85 -34.49 -26.99
N SER A 808 -86.43 -34.82 -28.22
CA SER A 808 -86.03 -33.80 -29.21
C SER A 808 -87.18 -32.83 -29.54
N LEU A 809 -88.43 -33.32 -29.58
CA LEU A 809 -89.60 -32.47 -29.85
C LEU A 809 -89.95 -31.54 -28.68
N GLU A 810 -89.71 -31.97 -27.43
CA GLU A 810 -89.95 -31.14 -26.25
C GLU A 810 -88.96 -29.99 -26.13
N ASP A 811 -87.69 -30.21 -26.48
CA ASP A 811 -86.64 -29.19 -26.39
C ASP A 811 -86.85 -28.04 -27.38
N TYR A 812 -87.34 -28.32 -28.60
CA TYR A 812 -87.70 -27.27 -29.55
C TYR A 812 -88.78 -26.33 -29.01
N ASN A 813 -89.75 -26.83 -28.25
CA ASN A 813 -90.81 -26.00 -27.68
C ASN A 813 -90.27 -25.07 -26.58
N LYS A 814 -89.36 -25.55 -25.72
CA LYS A 814 -88.77 -24.74 -24.64
C LYS A 814 -87.91 -23.60 -25.19
N HIS A 815 -87.11 -23.85 -26.23
CA HIS A 815 -86.24 -22.82 -26.81
C HIS A 815 -87.02 -21.61 -27.34
N ILE A 816 -88.23 -21.83 -27.86
CA ILE A 816 -89.10 -20.77 -28.37
C ILE A 816 -89.58 -19.85 -27.23
N GLU A 817 -89.80 -20.38 -26.03
CA GLU A 817 -90.22 -19.57 -24.88
C GLU A 817 -89.06 -18.73 -24.31
N GLU A 818 -87.84 -19.27 -24.34
CA GLU A 818 -86.67 -18.60 -23.76
C GLU A 818 -86.21 -17.40 -24.58
N LEU A 819 -86.22 -17.51 -25.91
CA LEU A 819 -85.95 -16.41 -26.83
C LEU A 819 -86.91 -15.22 -26.65
N LYS A 820 -88.18 -15.48 -26.28
CA LYS A 820 -89.14 -14.40 -25.98
C LYS A 820 -88.75 -13.61 -24.73
N ARG A 821 -88.21 -14.29 -23.71
CA ARG A 821 -87.79 -13.65 -22.45
C ARG A 821 -86.58 -12.74 -22.65
N GLU A 822 -85.57 -13.20 -23.38
CA GLU A 822 -84.34 -12.43 -23.62
C GLU A 822 -84.61 -11.11 -24.35
N MET A 823 -85.54 -11.12 -25.30
CA MET A 823 -85.90 -9.93 -26.07
C MET A 823 -86.48 -8.81 -25.17
N GLU A 824 -87.15 -9.17 -24.08
CA GLU A 824 -87.78 -8.24 -23.15
C GLU A 824 -86.75 -7.57 -22.23
N GLU A 825 -85.72 -8.31 -21.84
CA GLU A 825 -84.66 -7.84 -20.93
C GLU A 825 -83.69 -6.87 -21.61
N ALA A 826 -83.27 -7.15 -22.84
CA ALA A 826 -82.44 -6.25 -23.65
C ALA A 826 -83.12 -4.90 -23.91
N THR A 827 -84.46 -4.87 -23.95
CA THR A 827 -85.22 -3.64 -24.16
C THR A 827 -85.17 -2.72 -22.92
N GLN A 828 -85.04 -3.28 -21.72
CA GLN A 828 -84.92 -2.51 -20.48
C GLN A 828 -83.52 -1.88 -20.31
N SER A 829 -82.45 -2.61 -20.66
CA SER A 829 -81.08 -2.09 -20.53
C SER A 829 -80.83 -0.88 -21.44
N ALA A 830 -81.35 -0.91 -22.66
CA ALA A 830 -81.25 0.18 -23.62
C ALA A 830 -81.97 1.48 -23.15
N LYS A 831 -82.90 1.41 -22.19
CA LYS A 831 -83.51 2.61 -21.60
C LYS A 831 -82.57 3.30 -20.60
N ARG A 832 -81.92 2.54 -19.72
CA ARG A 832 -80.99 3.07 -18.70
C ARG A 832 -79.83 3.85 -19.34
N ILE A 833 -79.22 3.31 -20.39
CA ILE A 833 -78.11 3.98 -21.09
C ILE A 833 -78.52 5.34 -21.67
N ARG A 834 -79.78 5.50 -22.11
CA ARG A 834 -80.24 6.79 -22.65
C ARG A 834 -80.37 7.85 -21.55
N GLU A 835 -80.67 7.45 -20.32
CA GLU A 835 -80.77 8.36 -19.17
C GLU A 835 -79.38 8.92 -18.80
N ASP A 836 -78.36 8.05 -18.74
CA ASP A 836 -76.98 8.46 -18.44
C ASP A 836 -76.40 9.43 -19.50
N ILE A 837 -76.71 9.21 -20.78
CA ILE A 837 -76.27 10.11 -21.87
C ILE A 837 -76.86 11.52 -21.70
N GLN A 838 -78.10 11.64 -21.22
CA GLN A 838 -78.72 12.95 -20.98
C GLN A 838 -78.05 13.71 -19.83
N GLU A 839 -77.63 13.02 -18.79
CA GLU A 839 -76.97 13.65 -17.64
C GLU A 839 -75.57 14.19 -17.99
N MET A 840 -74.82 13.45 -18.81
CA MET A 840 -73.48 13.88 -19.28
C MET A 840 -73.52 15.12 -20.18
N ARG A 841 -74.62 15.34 -20.91
CA ARG A 841 -74.76 16.49 -21.83
C ARG A 841 -74.93 17.83 -21.09
N ASN A 842 -75.27 17.83 -19.81
CA ASN A 842 -75.60 19.04 -19.04
C ASN A 842 -74.43 19.62 -18.21
N LYS A 843 -73.20 19.11 -18.35
CA LYS A 843 -72.00 19.64 -17.66
C LYS A 843 -71.30 20.73 -18.51
N TYR A 844 -70.93 21.87 -17.90
CA TYR A 844 -70.18 22.97 -18.53
C TYR A 844 -68.92 23.35 -17.72
N GLY A 845 -67.90 23.92 -18.36
CA GLY A 845 -66.67 24.41 -17.73
C GLY A 845 -66.46 25.92 -17.96
N SER A 846 -65.93 26.63 -16.96
CA SER A 846 -65.62 28.07 -17.01
C SER A 846 -64.11 28.28 -17.14
N VAL A 847 -63.66 29.25 -17.94
CA VAL A 847 -62.25 29.58 -18.18
C VAL A 847 -62.01 31.04 -17.79
N GLU A 848 -61.00 31.31 -16.95
CA GLU A 848 -60.68 32.65 -16.45
C GLU A 848 -59.55 33.33 -17.28
N PRO A 849 -59.51 34.68 -17.38
CA PRO A 849 -58.57 35.37 -18.27
C PRO A 849 -57.08 35.22 -17.93
N GLN A 850 -56.76 34.77 -16.71
CA GLN A 850 -55.38 34.60 -16.23
C GLN A 850 -54.84 33.19 -16.49
N GLU A 851 -55.67 32.27 -16.99
CA GLU A 851 -55.29 30.89 -17.21
C GLU A 851 -54.32 30.77 -18.38
N LYS A 852 -53.31 29.92 -18.19
CA LYS A 852 -52.18 29.73 -19.11
C LYS A 852 -52.26 28.37 -19.76
N CYS A 853 -51.75 28.29 -20.98
CA CYS A 853 -51.63 27.03 -21.69
C CYS A 853 -50.61 26.13 -20.97
N ALA A 854 -51.00 24.89 -20.65
CA ALA A 854 -50.16 23.98 -19.87
C ALA A 854 -48.86 23.53 -20.59
N ALA A 855 -48.74 23.77 -21.90
CA ALA A 855 -47.57 23.40 -22.69
C ALA A 855 -46.58 24.55 -22.96
N CYS A 856 -47.01 25.83 -22.90
CA CYS A 856 -46.13 26.97 -23.21
C CYS A 856 -46.21 28.12 -22.20
N ASP A 857 -47.03 27.99 -21.14
CA ASP A 857 -47.23 28.95 -20.05
C ASP A 857 -47.63 30.39 -20.47
N PHE A 858 -48.01 30.60 -21.74
CA PHE A 858 -48.56 31.85 -22.22
C PHE A 858 -50.10 31.92 -22.01
N PRO A 859 -50.68 33.12 -21.85
CA PRO A 859 -52.13 33.29 -21.63
C PRO A 859 -53.00 32.65 -22.73
N LEU A 860 -54.06 31.93 -22.33
CA LEU A 860 -54.90 31.13 -23.23
C LEU A 860 -55.65 31.95 -24.28
N LEU A 861 -56.26 33.08 -23.89
CA LEU A 861 -57.19 33.85 -24.73
C LEU A 861 -56.59 34.47 -25.99
N ASN A 862 -55.26 34.54 -26.11
CA ASN A 862 -54.60 35.13 -27.28
C ASN A 862 -54.56 34.19 -28.50
N ARG A 863 -54.88 32.90 -28.34
CA ARG A 863 -54.88 31.88 -29.41
C ARG A 863 -56.07 30.92 -29.25
N PRO A 864 -56.55 30.26 -30.33
CA PRO A 864 -57.57 29.21 -30.19
C PRO A 864 -57.07 28.12 -29.24
N PHE A 865 -57.92 27.67 -28.32
CA PHE A 865 -57.57 26.70 -27.29
C PHE A 865 -58.63 25.61 -27.12
N TYR A 866 -58.22 24.48 -26.57
CA TYR A 866 -59.12 23.40 -26.13
C TYR A 866 -59.18 23.34 -24.62
N LEU A 867 -60.38 23.12 -24.10
CA LEU A 867 -60.65 22.78 -22.71
C LEU A 867 -61.12 21.33 -22.66
N PHE A 868 -60.35 20.47 -21.98
CA PHE A 868 -60.78 19.11 -21.71
C PHE A 868 -61.63 19.06 -20.43
N LEU A 869 -62.55 18.09 -20.35
CA LEU A 869 -63.38 17.87 -19.15
C LEU A 869 -62.57 17.52 -17.89
N CYS A 870 -61.27 17.19 -18.03
CA CYS A 870 -60.33 17.02 -16.93
C CYS A 870 -59.74 18.33 -16.39
N GLY A 871 -60.07 19.49 -16.98
CA GLY A 871 -59.61 20.81 -16.56
C GLY A 871 -58.32 21.30 -17.23
N HIS A 872 -57.64 20.47 -18.03
CA HIS A 872 -56.44 20.89 -18.76
C HIS A 872 -56.79 21.71 -20.01
N MET A 873 -56.01 22.77 -20.23
CA MET A 873 -56.20 23.71 -21.32
C MET A 873 -54.93 23.89 -22.14
N PHE A 874 -55.06 23.83 -23.46
CA PHE A 874 -53.94 23.93 -24.39
C PHE A 874 -54.30 24.84 -25.56
N HIS A 875 -53.33 25.63 -26.06
CA HIS A 875 -53.46 26.25 -27.38
C HIS A 875 -53.48 25.17 -28.46
N TYR A 876 -54.22 25.43 -29.55
CA TYR A 876 -54.31 24.54 -30.71
C TYR A 876 -52.94 24.11 -31.23
N ASP A 877 -52.03 25.06 -31.44
CA ASP A 877 -50.69 24.78 -31.98
C ASP A 877 -49.83 23.93 -31.03
N CYS A 878 -49.93 24.21 -29.73
CA CYS A 878 -49.17 23.47 -28.71
C CYS A 878 -49.68 22.04 -28.55
N LEU A 879 -51.01 21.84 -28.58
CA LEU A 879 -51.61 20.51 -28.55
C LEU A 879 -51.22 19.73 -29.80
N LEU A 880 -51.25 20.37 -30.97
CA LEU A 880 -50.88 19.73 -32.23
C LEU A 880 -49.40 19.31 -32.23
N GLN A 881 -48.49 20.16 -31.75
CA GLN A 881 -47.07 19.81 -31.63
C GLN A 881 -46.81 18.63 -30.68
N ALA A 882 -47.54 18.55 -29.56
CA ALA A 882 -47.38 17.46 -28.60
C ALA A 882 -47.96 16.12 -29.10
N VAL A 883 -49.08 16.17 -29.84
CA VAL A 883 -49.78 14.98 -30.33
C VAL A 883 -49.13 14.42 -31.61
N PHE A 884 -48.63 15.28 -32.50
CA PHE A 884 -48.08 14.88 -33.80
C PHE A 884 -47.02 13.75 -33.75
N PRO A 885 -45.94 13.84 -32.94
CA PRO A 885 -44.90 12.81 -32.90
C PRO A 885 -45.35 11.49 -32.26
N ASN A 886 -46.47 11.48 -31.53
CA ASN A 886 -46.98 10.29 -30.84
C ASN A 886 -48.13 9.58 -31.57
N LEU A 887 -48.61 10.15 -32.67
CA LEU A 887 -49.63 9.53 -33.51
C LEU A 887 -49.05 8.39 -34.38
N PRO A 888 -49.83 7.33 -34.68
CA PRO A 888 -49.45 6.32 -35.66
C PRO A 888 -49.23 6.91 -37.06
N ALA A 889 -48.28 6.37 -37.83
CA ALA A 889 -47.88 6.89 -39.15
C ALA A 889 -49.04 7.13 -40.14
N TYR A 890 -50.08 6.28 -40.11
CA TYR A 890 -51.29 6.48 -40.93
C TYR A 890 -52.11 7.71 -40.52
N LYS A 891 -52.23 7.98 -39.21
CA LYS A 891 -52.92 9.18 -38.70
C LYS A 891 -52.07 10.45 -38.89
N GLN A 892 -50.75 10.36 -38.79
CA GLN A 892 -49.83 11.47 -39.13
C GLN A 892 -49.96 11.89 -40.59
N ALA A 893 -49.92 10.92 -41.52
CA ALA A 893 -50.09 11.18 -42.95
C ALA A 893 -51.48 11.77 -43.27
N LYS A 894 -52.54 11.27 -42.61
CA LYS A 894 -53.89 11.82 -42.75
C LYS A 894 -53.99 13.25 -42.23
N LEU A 895 -53.34 13.57 -41.11
CA LEU A 895 -53.34 14.90 -40.51
C LEU A 895 -52.52 15.89 -41.36
N GLU A 896 -51.36 15.49 -41.89
CA GLU A 896 -50.60 16.32 -42.84
C GLU A 896 -51.37 16.59 -44.14
N ASP A 897 -52.10 15.59 -44.67
CA ASP A 897 -52.92 15.76 -45.87
C ASP A 897 -54.11 16.71 -45.60
N LEU A 898 -54.75 16.59 -44.44
CA LEU A 898 -55.80 17.53 -44.00
C LEU A 898 -55.26 18.95 -43.76
N GLN A 899 -54.05 19.10 -43.20
CA GLN A 899 -53.39 20.42 -43.06
C GLN A 899 -53.02 21.03 -44.41
N LYS A 900 -52.47 20.25 -45.36
CA LYS A 900 -52.18 20.71 -46.72
C LYS A 900 -53.46 21.16 -47.44
N LYS A 901 -54.57 20.43 -47.27
CA LYS A 901 -55.89 20.82 -47.80
C LYS A 901 -56.43 22.09 -47.15
N LEU A 902 -56.22 22.26 -45.84
CA LEU A 902 -56.68 23.45 -45.11
C LEU A 902 -55.85 24.70 -45.44
N ALA A 903 -54.55 24.55 -45.72
CA ALA A 903 -53.65 25.61 -46.18
C ALA A 903 -53.93 26.01 -47.65
N ALA A 904 -54.23 25.04 -48.52
CA ALA A 904 -54.62 25.29 -49.91
C ALA A 904 -55.96 26.07 -50.03
N ALA A 905 -56.83 25.94 -49.02
CA ALA A 905 -58.07 26.71 -48.92
C ALA A 905 -57.90 28.14 -48.33
N GLY A 906 -56.66 28.55 -47.98
CA GLY A 906 -56.37 29.74 -47.19
C GLY A 906 -55.74 30.95 -47.91
N GLN A 907 -55.49 30.92 -49.22
CA GLN A 907 -54.98 32.09 -49.95
C GLN A 907 -56.11 33.05 -50.38
N PRO A 908 -56.07 34.35 -50.03
CA PRO A 908 -57.03 35.33 -50.50
C PRO A 908 -56.57 35.95 -51.82
N SER A 909 -57.16 35.55 -52.96
CA SER A 909 -57.09 36.34 -54.19
C SER A 909 -58.41 37.11 -54.41
N LYS A 910 -58.24 38.43 -54.42
CA LYS A 910 -59.23 39.49 -54.72
C LYS A 910 -59.61 39.40 -56.21
N GLY A 911 -60.83 39.61 -56.69
CA GLY A 911 -62.09 39.97 -56.03
C GLY A 911 -63.29 39.76 -56.99
N HIS A 912 -64.50 39.90 -56.43
CA HIS A 912 -65.80 40.16 -57.05
C HIS A 912 -65.98 39.86 -58.57
N HIS A 913 -66.70 38.80 -58.93
CA HIS A 913 -68.14 38.83 -59.24
C HIS A 913 -68.66 37.46 -59.74
N ARG A 914 -69.81 37.07 -59.17
CA ARG A 914 -70.67 35.88 -59.37
C ARG A 914 -70.66 35.17 -60.74
N PRO A 915 -70.79 33.83 -60.71
CA PRO A 915 -71.88 33.14 -61.41
C PRO A 915 -72.60 32.16 -60.46
N LYS A 916 -73.92 32.25 -60.23
CA LYS A 916 -75.01 31.68 -61.06
C LYS A 916 -74.74 30.25 -61.52
N ASP A 917 -75.19 29.33 -60.67
CA ASP A 917 -76.03 28.16 -60.93
C ASP A 917 -75.90 27.43 -62.27
N ALA A 918 -75.73 26.12 -62.12
CA ALA A 918 -76.33 25.06 -62.94
C ALA A 918 -75.69 24.85 -64.34
N ASP A 919 -75.34 23.65 -64.80
CA ASP A 919 -75.74 22.31 -64.36
C ASP A 919 -74.77 21.24 -64.90
N THR A 920 -74.60 20.22 -64.07
CA THR A 920 -74.42 18.79 -64.36
C THR A 920 -73.56 18.32 -65.54
N ALA A 921 -72.43 17.67 -65.24
CA ALA A 921 -72.29 16.20 -65.29
C ALA A 921 -70.82 15.75 -65.16
N SER A 922 -70.59 14.79 -64.27
CA SER A 922 -69.44 13.87 -64.25
C SER A 922 -68.09 14.35 -63.68
N LEU A 923 -67.54 13.46 -62.82
CA LEU A 923 -66.12 13.25 -62.48
C LEU A 923 -65.44 14.26 -61.53
N GLY A 924 -65.15 13.82 -60.30
CA GLY A 924 -64.00 14.31 -59.54
C GLY A 924 -64.29 14.84 -58.13
N LYS A 925 -63.69 14.16 -57.12
CA LYS A 925 -63.23 14.69 -55.82
C LYS A 925 -63.98 15.94 -55.29
N GLY A 926 -65.11 15.73 -54.62
CA GLY A 926 -65.80 16.78 -53.87
C GLY A 926 -64.93 17.25 -52.68
N GLN A 927 -64.46 18.48 -52.75
CA GLN A 927 -63.63 19.10 -51.72
C GLN A 927 -64.39 19.17 -50.38
N GLN A 928 -63.82 18.57 -49.33
CA GLN A 928 -64.34 18.67 -47.97
C GLN A 928 -64.44 20.15 -47.56
N SER A 929 -65.56 20.53 -46.95
CA SER A 929 -65.76 21.91 -46.49
C SER A 929 -64.76 22.25 -45.38
N ARG A 930 -64.29 23.51 -45.32
CA ARG A 930 -63.25 23.94 -44.37
C ARG A 930 -63.61 23.64 -42.91
N GLU A 931 -64.89 23.65 -42.55
CA GLU A 931 -65.39 23.33 -41.20
C GLU A 931 -65.36 21.82 -40.92
N GLN A 932 -65.71 20.98 -41.88
CA GLN A 932 -65.57 19.52 -41.75
C GLN A 932 -64.09 19.10 -41.67
N ILE A 933 -63.20 19.73 -42.44
CA ILE A 933 -61.76 19.48 -42.35
C ILE A 933 -61.24 19.88 -40.96
N LYS A 934 -61.75 20.98 -40.38
CA LYS A 934 -61.40 21.36 -39.00
C LYS A 934 -61.94 20.36 -37.98
N ALA A 935 -63.20 19.93 -38.09
CA ALA A 935 -63.79 18.93 -37.19
C ALA A 935 -63.04 17.58 -37.26
N ASP A 936 -62.68 17.11 -38.46
CA ASP A 936 -61.88 15.90 -38.65
C ASP A 936 -60.47 16.02 -38.04
N ILE A 937 -59.88 17.22 -38.05
CA ILE A 937 -58.61 17.49 -37.37
C ILE A 937 -58.83 17.52 -35.85
N ASP A 938 -59.92 18.14 -35.38
CA ASP A 938 -60.27 18.23 -33.96
C ASP A 938 -60.54 16.83 -33.37
N ASP A 939 -61.22 15.94 -34.09
CA ASP A 939 -61.47 14.56 -33.69
C ASP A 939 -60.18 13.75 -33.51
N ILE A 940 -59.11 14.09 -34.24
CA ILE A 940 -57.81 13.43 -34.11
C ILE A 940 -56.96 14.08 -33.01
N VAL A 941 -56.97 15.41 -32.93
CA VAL A 941 -56.09 16.18 -32.04
C VAL A 941 -56.64 16.27 -30.61
N ALA A 942 -57.97 16.36 -30.46
CA ALA A 942 -58.66 16.51 -29.18
C ALA A 942 -59.36 15.22 -28.70
N ALA A 943 -59.01 14.05 -29.25
CA ALA A 943 -59.55 12.77 -28.81
C ALA A 943 -59.24 12.47 -27.34
N GLU A 944 -58.03 12.81 -26.89
CA GLU A 944 -57.54 12.56 -25.54
C GLU A 944 -56.69 13.73 -25.04
N CYS A 945 -56.76 13.99 -23.74
CA CYS A 945 -55.89 14.97 -23.09
C CYS A 945 -54.46 14.42 -22.99
N VAL A 946 -53.45 15.14 -23.48
CA VAL A 946 -52.05 14.69 -23.50
C VAL A 946 -51.52 14.25 -22.13
N TYR A 947 -51.91 14.92 -21.04
CA TYR A 947 -51.44 14.59 -19.69
C TYR A 947 -52.26 13.52 -18.96
N CYS A 948 -53.51 13.27 -19.34
CA CYS A 948 -54.40 12.31 -18.63
C CYS A 948 -54.78 11.09 -19.47
N GLY A 949 -54.50 11.14 -20.77
CA GLY A 949 -54.81 10.07 -21.71
C GLY A 949 -53.70 9.05 -21.84
N GLU A 950 -53.91 8.09 -22.72
CA GLU A 950 -53.00 6.97 -22.96
C GLU A 950 -51.65 7.45 -23.54
N LEU A 951 -51.63 8.64 -24.16
CA LEU A 951 -50.42 9.28 -24.70
C LEU A 951 -49.34 9.52 -23.64
N MET A 952 -49.70 9.92 -22.42
CA MET A 952 -48.72 10.13 -21.35
C MET A 952 -48.11 8.78 -20.93
N VAL A 953 -48.95 7.75 -20.77
CA VAL A 953 -48.51 6.40 -20.39
C VAL A 953 -47.48 5.87 -21.39
N ARG A 954 -47.73 6.04 -22.70
CA ARG A 954 -46.80 5.59 -23.75
C ARG A 954 -45.50 6.39 -23.84
N SER A 955 -45.45 7.61 -23.30
CA SER A 955 -44.26 8.46 -23.34
C SER A 955 -43.22 8.13 -22.26
N ILE A 956 -43.59 7.33 -21.25
CA ILE A 956 -42.69 6.90 -20.16
C ILE A 956 -41.53 6.03 -20.70
N ASP A 957 -41.75 5.28 -21.77
CA ASP A 957 -40.76 4.34 -22.34
C ASP A 957 -39.76 5.01 -23.30
N LYS A 958 -39.84 6.33 -23.55
CA LYS A 958 -38.91 7.05 -24.45
C LYS A 958 -37.70 7.61 -23.67
N PRO A 959 -36.45 7.39 -24.13
CA PRO A 959 -35.26 7.93 -23.47
C PRO A 959 -35.22 9.46 -23.56
N PHE A 960 -34.74 10.11 -22.49
CA PHE A 960 -34.71 11.58 -22.36
C PHE A 960 -33.84 12.31 -23.40
N ILE A 961 -32.80 11.65 -23.93
CA ILE A 961 -31.96 12.15 -25.02
C ILE A 961 -32.01 11.13 -26.15
N ASP A 962 -32.25 11.62 -27.36
CA ASP A 962 -32.33 10.80 -28.56
C ASP A 962 -30.94 10.19 -28.86
N PRO A 963 -30.76 8.86 -28.94
CA PRO A 963 -29.45 8.23 -29.05
C PRO A 963 -28.61 8.69 -30.27
N GLN A 964 -29.26 9.24 -31.30
CA GLN A 964 -28.57 9.79 -32.49
C GLN A 964 -28.03 11.21 -32.29
N LYS A 965 -28.56 11.97 -31.32
CA LYS A 965 -28.08 13.31 -30.94
C LYS A 965 -27.23 13.31 -29.68
N TYR A 966 -27.11 12.15 -29.02
CA TYR A 966 -26.32 11.99 -27.81
C TYR A 966 -24.85 12.37 -28.04
N GLU A 967 -24.24 12.04 -29.18
CA GLU A 967 -22.86 12.43 -29.48
C GLU A 967 -22.70 13.93 -29.76
N GLU A 968 -23.69 14.58 -30.40
CA GLU A 968 -23.68 16.02 -30.65
C GLU A 968 -23.89 16.82 -29.35
N GLU A 969 -24.84 16.40 -28.50
CA GLU A 969 -25.06 17.04 -27.21
C GLU A 969 -23.90 16.79 -26.24
N MET A 970 -23.33 15.57 -26.20
CA MET A 970 -22.14 15.28 -25.40
C MET A 970 -20.92 16.12 -25.84
N GLN A 971 -20.79 16.42 -27.14
CA GLN A 971 -19.76 17.36 -27.63
C GLN A 971 -20.07 18.83 -27.33
N SER A 972 -21.32 19.22 -27.12
CA SER A 972 -21.68 20.59 -26.73
C SER A 972 -21.49 20.88 -25.23
N TRP A 973 -21.30 19.83 -24.42
CA TRP A 973 -21.05 19.92 -22.98
C TRP A 973 -19.56 19.76 -22.61
N LEU A 974 -18.70 19.40 -23.57
CA LEU A 974 -17.23 19.41 -23.51
C LEU A 974 -16.67 20.70 -24.12
#